data_AF-A0A925QX05-F1
#
_entry.id   AF-A0A925QX05-F1
#
_cell.length_a   1.000
_cell.length_b   1.000
_cell.length_c   1.000
_cell.angle_alpha   90.00
_cell.angle_beta   90.00
_cell.angle_gamma   90.00
#
_symmetry.space_group_name_H-M   'P 1'
#
loop_
_entity.id
_entity.type
_entity.pdbx_description
1 polymer ?
#
loop_
_entity_poly.entity_id
_entity_poly.type
_entity_poly.pdbx_seq_one_letter_code
_entity_poly.pdbx_strand_id
1 'polypeptide(L)'
;MGEGHTYRLKGGASVDRGPRIYNLFPLLVGPVAQWGDELPRIARMGFDWVYLNPFHYPGFSGSLYAVKDYHRLHPLMDDGRPADQQLHDFVDQAQDYGLKVMMDLVINHTSKDAILVDEHPEWYARTPEGALKSPGAVAPDDPTKFTEWGDLAEIDYGRPDLHPALIDHWGVLVRHYAALGFVGFRCDAAYQVPAEVWAAIIAPSRAEFPHLHFAAETLGCTTEQIAALHRAGFDTLFNSSKWWDFHQPWLLEQYDLLRAIAPSIAFPESHDTVRVAAEANGDPEDWAKLKALFAAFFSAGWMMPMGYEWGYRAKLDVVSTRPTDRETAQYDISAFVAGLNQIKAETAALNTEGPQRLLTPPEWSVVVLLRQTPELGQAALAVLNTDASHVNQVDVVRLLVDAGQAPELFEECTPGRVGSATGPLELAPLEARLFRTRLDGKAKPKPEPEAKALPPPTNLPDVETPGILILAVSPCVDCGRYAVKREVGDVLEVTADILKDGHDKLAARVLWREKGDAVWREAPLEYQDNDRWIGRVPLERNTRLTYTIEAWGDGYETWRDDISKKRAAGQPVPVEIIEGRLLLNGALPRMQGADRERMTRVLSDLDGIAVEEDKAELMVSTLVSALLARWPDRSKAVRHDRVYDVVVDRPKARFSAWYEMMARSQGTDPNRSANFRDCEKRLPEIARMGFDVVYLLPIHPIGRVHRKGPDNSLVAAEGDPGSPYAIGSVEGGHTAIHPDLGTLEDFRHFVAAVQRHGMEVALDFAIQCAPDHPWIKQHPDWFQWRPDGSIRYAENPPKKYQDIVNVTFHGGEAEGLWRELLGVVLFWVREGVRIFRVDNPHTKPIPFWEWLIRTVQDDYPDVLFLAEAFTRPKLMRALAKAGFTQSYTYFTWRNFKQELIDYMGELAQGEARDTMRPHFWPTTPDILPPYLQTGGRAGFRIRLVLAATLSSVYGIYNGFELCEAAAVPGKEEYLHSEKYQFKVWDWNRPGHIKDDITRLNAIRRDNPALHEFENVRFYPADDDSVLFYGKATYDRSNLIFVAVTLDPFDAHDCVLHFPLEAMGVPQGETFEVEELLTGNRHLWRGARQRVRLDPAVNPAAIYRVTVWNSVDYRTPCF
;
A
#
# COMPACT_ATOMS: atom_id res chain seq x y z
N MET A 1 -14.53 44.09 -0.37
CA MET A 1 -14.79 43.70 1.03
C MET A 1 -14.04 42.40 1.26
N GLY A 2 -12.89 42.47 1.93
CA GLY A 2 -12.02 41.32 2.18
C GLY A 2 -11.95 41.07 3.67
N GLU A 3 -12.36 39.87 4.09
CA GLU A 3 -11.93 39.12 5.28
C GLU A 3 -12.97 37.99 5.50
N GLY A 4 -12.64 36.75 5.11
CA GLY A 4 -13.52 35.61 5.38
C GLY A 4 -13.30 34.32 4.58
N HIS A 5 -12.41 34.29 3.58
CA HIS A 5 -12.31 33.15 2.65
C HIS A 5 -11.27 32.08 3.00
N THR A 6 -10.52 32.27 4.08
CA THR A 6 -9.39 31.38 4.38
C THR A 6 -9.33 30.90 5.81
N TYR A 7 -8.97 29.63 5.99
CA TYR A 7 -8.57 29.08 7.28
C TYR A 7 -7.07 29.32 7.49
N ARG A 8 -6.65 29.89 8.62
CA ARG A 8 -5.22 30.11 8.90
C ARG A 8 -4.57 28.83 9.43
N LEU A 9 -3.58 28.33 8.71
CA LEU A 9 -2.70 27.24 9.14
C LEU A 9 -1.60 27.77 10.08
N LYS A 10 -1.01 26.87 10.87
CA LYS A 10 0.23 27.15 11.62
C LYS A 10 1.32 27.57 10.63
N GLY A 11 1.87 28.78 10.79
CA GLY A 11 2.90 29.35 9.91
C GLY A 11 2.43 30.56 9.09
N GLY A 12 1.14 30.91 9.16
CA GLY A 12 0.60 32.10 8.48
C GLY A 12 0.07 31.84 7.07
N ALA A 13 0.16 30.61 6.57
CA ALA A 13 -0.47 30.21 5.31
C ALA A 13 -2.00 30.12 5.44
N SER A 14 -2.71 30.54 4.40
CA SER A 14 -4.17 30.60 4.33
C SER A 14 -4.69 29.49 3.41
N VAL A 15 -5.69 28.72 3.84
CA VAL A 15 -6.32 27.67 3.02
C VAL A 15 -7.66 28.17 2.51
N ASP A 16 -7.82 28.19 1.18
CA ASP A 16 -9.06 28.60 0.52
C ASP A 16 -10.18 27.58 0.74
N ARG A 17 -11.42 28.08 0.82
CA ARG A 17 -12.62 27.23 0.90
C ARG A 17 -12.85 26.52 -0.45
N GLY A 18 -13.24 25.25 -0.40
CA GLY A 18 -13.62 24.50 -1.60
C GLY A 18 -14.86 25.08 -2.28
N PRO A 19 -14.94 25.04 -3.63
CA PRO A 19 -15.98 25.73 -4.38
C PRO A 19 -17.36 25.07 -4.20
N ARG A 20 -18.40 25.88 -4.00
CA ARG A 20 -19.82 25.47 -3.99
C ARG A 20 -20.46 26.01 -5.26
N ILE A 21 -20.62 25.11 -6.23
CA ILE A 21 -20.92 25.47 -7.62
C ILE A 21 -22.38 25.17 -7.93
N TYR A 22 -23.09 26.17 -8.42
CA TYR A 22 -24.39 25.99 -9.06
C TYR A 22 -24.20 25.98 -10.58
N ASN A 23 -24.52 24.88 -11.25
CA ASN A 23 -24.50 24.81 -12.71
C ASN A 23 -25.81 25.40 -13.27
N LEU A 24 -25.70 26.61 -13.82
CA LEU A 24 -26.78 27.31 -14.52
C LEU A 24 -26.77 26.89 -15.99
N PHE A 25 -27.69 26.00 -16.38
CA PHE A 25 -27.72 25.44 -17.73
C PHE A 25 -28.28 26.46 -18.74
N PRO A 26 -27.47 27.06 -19.63
CA PRO A 26 -27.87 28.24 -20.39
C PRO A 26 -29.10 28.04 -21.30
N LEU A 27 -29.22 26.86 -21.94
CA LEU A 27 -30.35 26.56 -22.83
C LEU A 27 -31.71 26.43 -22.10
N LEU A 28 -31.70 26.09 -20.81
CA LEU A 28 -32.92 26.01 -20.00
C LEU A 28 -33.37 27.39 -19.48
N VAL A 29 -32.46 28.36 -19.46
CA VAL A 29 -32.77 29.75 -19.10
C VAL A 29 -33.13 30.56 -20.34
N GLY A 30 -32.34 30.45 -21.41
CA GLY A 30 -32.54 31.20 -22.64
C GLY A 30 -31.55 32.38 -22.76
N PRO A 31 -31.99 33.57 -23.21
CA PRO A 31 -31.13 34.73 -23.42
C PRO A 31 -30.28 35.12 -22.21
N VAL A 32 -29.06 35.63 -22.43
CA VAL A 32 -28.12 36.06 -21.37
C VAL A 32 -28.77 37.06 -20.41
N ALA A 33 -29.62 37.94 -20.93
CA ALA A 33 -30.37 38.92 -20.13
C ALA A 33 -31.25 38.29 -19.03
N GLN A 34 -31.65 37.01 -19.16
CA GLN A 34 -32.47 36.29 -18.19
C GLN A 34 -31.65 35.49 -17.18
N TRP A 35 -30.34 35.32 -17.41
CA TRP A 35 -29.49 34.57 -16.47
C TRP A 35 -29.38 35.27 -15.12
N GLY A 36 -29.41 36.61 -15.11
CA GLY A 36 -29.39 37.43 -13.90
C GLY A 36 -30.55 37.17 -12.94
N ASP A 37 -31.72 36.79 -13.47
CA ASP A 37 -32.93 36.53 -12.67
C ASP A 37 -32.77 35.32 -11.73
N GLU A 38 -31.80 34.44 -12.04
CA GLU A 38 -31.53 33.21 -11.31
C GLU A 38 -30.53 33.44 -10.15
N LEU A 39 -29.71 34.49 -10.21
CA LEU A 39 -28.66 34.78 -9.23
C LEU A 39 -29.17 34.95 -7.78
N PRO A 40 -30.31 35.65 -7.51
CA PRO A 40 -30.79 35.83 -6.15
C PRO A 40 -31.12 34.52 -5.43
N ARG A 41 -31.67 33.52 -6.15
CA ARG A 41 -31.98 32.23 -5.51
C ARG A 41 -30.74 31.36 -5.35
N ILE A 42 -29.80 31.43 -6.29
CA ILE A 42 -28.52 30.72 -6.20
C ILE A 42 -27.75 31.19 -4.97
N ALA A 43 -27.64 32.51 -4.78
CA ALA A 43 -27.01 33.11 -3.60
C ALA A 43 -27.74 32.73 -2.29
N ARG A 44 -29.08 32.70 -2.28
CA ARG A 44 -29.86 32.25 -1.11
C ARG A 44 -29.61 30.79 -0.73
N MET A 45 -29.29 29.93 -1.70
CA MET A 45 -28.88 28.55 -1.44
C MET A 45 -27.42 28.42 -0.96
N GLY A 46 -26.68 29.52 -0.83
CA GLY A 46 -25.33 29.53 -0.25
C GLY A 46 -24.22 29.03 -1.19
N PHE A 47 -24.49 28.97 -2.49
CA PHE A 47 -23.45 28.78 -3.50
C PHE A 47 -22.58 30.03 -3.61
N ASP A 48 -21.30 29.86 -3.97
CA ASP A 48 -20.34 30.94 -4.21
C ASP A 48 -19.79 30.97 -5.63
N TRP A 49 -20.15 29.98 -6.45
CA TRP A 49 -19.86 29.92 -7.88
C TRP A 49 -21.13 29.65 -8.69
N VAL A 50 -21.22 30.31 -9.84
CA VAL A 50 -22.10 29.95 -10.96
C VAL A 50 -21.22 29.39 -12.07
N TYR A 51 -21.52 28.18 -12.51
CA TYR A 51 -20.88 27.55 -13.66
C TYR A 51 -21.84 27.57 -14.84
N LEU A 52 -21.32 27.96 -16.01
CA LEU A 52 -22.02 27.98 -17.29
C LEU A 52 -21.41 26.94 -18.23
N ASN A 53 -22.25 26.02 -18.72
CA ASN A 53 -21.94 25.22 -19.92
C ASN A 53 -21.65 26.15 -21.12
N PRO A 54 -21.11 25.64 -22.25
CA PRO A 54 -20.72 26.48 -23.37
C PRO A 54 -21.91 27.29 -23.89
N PHE A 55 -21.67 28.58 -24.14
CA PHE A 55 -22.66 29.53 -24.65
C PHE A 55 -22.29 30.08 -26.04
N HIS A 56 -21.28 29.49 -26.66
CA HIS A 56 -20.72 29.90 -27.93
C HIS A 56 -21.62 29.50 -29.12
N TYR A 57 -21.37 30.11 -30.27
CA TYR A 57 -22.10 29.80 -31.51
C TYR A 57 -21.76 28.36 -31.95
N PRO A 58 -22.77 27.45 -32.04
CA PRO A 58 -22.52 26.06 -32.32
C PRO A 58 -22.43 25.79 -33.83
N GLY A 59 -21.85 24.66 -34.18
CA GLY A 59 -21.82 24.13 -35.54
C GLY A 59 -23.15 23.49 -35.96
N PHE A 60 -23.09 22.75 -37.06
CA PHE A 60 -24.29 22.20 -37.72
C PHE A 60 -25.17 21.29 -36.84
N SER A 61 -24.63 20.66 -35.80
CA SER A 61 -25.40 19.82 -34.87
C SER A 61 -26.23 20.60 -33.88
N GLY A 62 -25.89 21.88 -33.64
CA GLY A 62 -26.52 22.71 -32.60
C GLY A 62 -26.14 22.32 -31.18
N SER A 63 -25.16 21.43 -30.98
CA SER A 63 -24.64 21.04 -29.66
C SER A 63 -23.83 22.17 -29.04
N LEU A 64 -24.03 22.44 -27.75
CA LEU A 64 -23.22 23.42 -26.99
C LEU A 64 -21.71 23.13 -27.07
N TYR A 65 -21.32 21.85 -27.09
CA TYR A 65 -19.92 21.45 -27.14
C TYR A 65 -19.35 21.39 -28.57
N ALA A 66 -20.20 21.43 -29.60
CA ALA A 66 -19.77 21.57 -30.99
C ALA A 66 -19.51 23.04 -31.33
N VAL A 67 -18.51 23.67 -30.70
CA VAL A 67 -18.23 25.11 -30.88
C VAL A 67 -17.75 25.40 -32.30
N LYS A 68 -18.41 26.34 -32.97
CA LYS A 68 -18.05 26.82 -34.32
C LYS A 68 -17.31 28.15 -34.29
N ASP A 69 -17.71 29.04 -33.40
CA ASP A 69 -17.11 30.37 -33.22
C ASP A 69 -17.14 30.74 -31.72
N TYR A 70 -15.96 30.87 -31.12
CA TYR A 70 -15.79 31.18 -29.71
C TYR A 70 -16.10 32.65 -29.38
N HIS A 71 -16.18 33.56 -30.34
CA HIS A 71 -16.43 34.99 -30.05
C HIS A 71 -17.88 35.41 -30.29
N ARG A 72 -18.74 34.47 -30.69
CA ARG A 72 -20.17 34.70 -30.92
C ARG A 72 -21.01 33.88 -29.96
N LEU A 73 -22.13 34.44 -29.52
CA LEU A 73 -23.10 33.75 -28.69
C LEU A 73 -23.94 32.76 -29.50
N HIS A 74 -24.39 31.70 -28.83
CA HIS A 74 -25.43 30.82 -29.31
C HIS A 74 -26.69 31.64 -29.66
N PRO A 75 -27.36 31.43 -30.81
CA PRO A 75 -28.48 32.27 -31.25
C PRO A 75 -29.67 32.31 -30.28
N LEU A 76 -29.87 31.24 -29.49
CA LEU A 76 -30.91 31.18 -28.45
C LEU A 76 -30.55 31.95 -27.17
N MET A 77 -29.29 32.34 -27.01
CA MET A 77 -28.77 33.07 -25.85
C MET A 77 -28.53 34.55 -26.16
N ASP A 78 -28.41 34.89 -27.45
CA ASP A 78 -28.16 36.25 -27.92
C ASP A 78 -29.43 37.12 -27.86
N ASP A 79 -29.35 38.27 -27.18
CA ASP A 79 -30.42 39.29 -27.14
C ASP A 79 -30.27 40.41 -28.20
N GLY A 80 -29.26 40.30 -29.07
CA GLY A 80 -28.97 41.24 -30.15
C GLY A 80 -28.00 42.38 -29.77
N ARG A 81 -27.57 42.47 -28.50
CA ARG A 81 -26.48 43.36 -28.08
C ARG A 81 -25.10 42.74 -28.39
N PRO A 82 -23.99 43.51 -28.33
CA PRO A 82 -22.66 42.91 -28.47
C PRO A 82 -22.43 41.79 -27.45
N ALA A 83 -21.96 40.63 -27.91
CA ALA A 83 -21.79 39.41 -27.10
C ALA A 83 -20.99 39.66 -25.80
N ASP A 84 -19.82 40.28 -25.92
CA ASP A 84 -18.95 40.61 -24.79
C ASP A 84 -19.64 41.50 -23.75
N GLN A 85 -20.46 42.45 -24.20
CA GLN A 85 -21.21 43.32 -23.28
C GLN A 85 -22.28 42.54 -22.53
N GLN A 86 -22.99 41.63 -23.20
CA GLN A 86 -23.99 40.79 -22.54
C GLN A 86 -23.36 39.93 -21.44
N LEU A 87 -22.20 39.34 -21.72
CA LEU A 87 -21.47 38.49 -20.79
C LEU A 87 -20.86 39.28 -19.62
N HIS A 88 -20.27 40.44 -19.90
CA HIS A 88 -19.76 41.34 -18.86
C HIS A 88 -20.87 41.81 -17.92
N ASP A 89 -22.02 42.22 -18.45
CA ASP A 89 -23.19 42.63 -17.65
C ASP A 89 -23.67 41.50 -16.72
N PHE A 90 -23.64 40.25 -17.18
CA PHE A 90 -24.02 39.10 -16.37
C PHE A 90 -23.00 38.82 -15.26
N VAL A 91 -21.71 38.88 -15.58
CA VAL A 91 -20.64 38.69 -14.61
C VAL A 91 -20.71 39.75 -13.51
N ASP A 92 -20.92 41.02 -13.85
CA ASP A 92 -21.10 42.11 -12.89
C ASP A 92 -22.30 41.86 -11.96
N GLN A 93 -23.44 41.43 -12.53
CA GLN A 93 -24.62 41.07 -11.74
C GLN A 93 -24.33 39.90 -10.78
N ALA A 94 -23.57 38.89 -11.20
CA ALA A 94 -23.18 37.79 -10.33
C ALA A 94 -22.31 38.27 -9.16
N GLN A 95 -21.37 39.19 -9.43
CA GLN A 95 -20.52 39.79 -8.41
C GLN A 95 -21.31 40.61 -7.37
N ASP A 96 -22.39 41.30 -7.78
CA ASP A 96 -23.29 42.01 -6.85
C ASP A 96 -23.92 41.08 -5.80
N TYR A 97 -24.10 39.80 -6.15
CA TYR A 97 -24.56 38.75 -5.23
C TYR A 97 -23.42 37.97 -4.53
N GLY A 98 -22.16 38.36 -4.75
CA GLY A 98 -20.99 37.68 -4.22
C GLY A 98 -20.68 36.34 -4.89
N LEU A 99 -21.23 36.10 -6.09
CA LEU A 99 -21.02 34.89 -6.87
C LEU A 99 -19.87 35.09 -7.85
N LYS A 100 -19.00 34.08 -7.94
CA LYS A 100 -17.95 33.99 -8.96
C LYS A 100 -18.51 33.28 -10.19
N VAL A 101 -18.08 33.66 -11.38
CA VAL A 101 -18.54 33.03 -12.62
C VAL A 101 -17.44 32.18 -13.23
N MET A 102 -17.78 30.92 -13.50
CA MET A 102 -16.99 29.93 -14.20
C MET A 102 -17.67 29.57 -15.53
N MET A 103 -16.89 29.40 -16.60
CA MET A 103 -17.39 28.91 -17.88
C MET A 103 -16.69 27.63 -18.32
N ASP A 104 -17.30 26.89 -19.23
CA ASP A 104 -16.62 25.81 -19.93
C ASP A 104 -15.61 26.31 -20.95
N LEU A 105 -14.44 25.68 -20.93
CA LEU A 105 -13.35 25.85 -21.87
C LEU A 105 -13.17 24.54 -22.64
N VAL A 106 -13.72 24.51 -23.86
CA VAL A 106 -13.68 23.36 -24.77
C VAL A 106 -12.55 23.60 -25.78
N ILE A 107 -11.41 22.92 -25.63
CA ILE A 107 -10.25 23.11 -26.52
C ILE A 107 -9.65 21.79 -27.01
N ASN A 108 -10.19 20.64 -26.62
CA ASN A 108 -9.82 19.32 -27.17
C ASN A 108 -10.41 19.10 -28.58
N HIS A 109 -11.52 19.77 -28.89
CA HIS A 109 -12.21 19.67 -30.17
C HIS A 109 -12.98 20.94 -30.52
N THR A 110 -13.45 21.02 -31.77
CA THR A 110 -14.45 22.00 -32.25
C THR A 110 -15.54 21.30 -33.05
N SER A 111 -16.52 22.02 -33.61
CA SER A 111 -17.38 21.44 -34.65
C SER A 111 -16.60 21.20 -35.95
N LYS A 112 -17.03 20.24 -36.77
CA LYS A 112 -16.45 19.99 -38.10
C LYS A 112 -16.61 21.14 -39.09
N ASP A 113 -17.59 22.03 -38.88
CA ASP A 113 -17.77 23.25 -39.68
C ASP A 113 -17.35 24.52 -38.92
N ALA A 114 -16.44 24.38 -37.95
CA ALA A 114 -15.87 25.50 -37.21
C ALA A 114 -15.02 26.41 -38.10
N ILE A 115 -14.99 27.70 -37.80
CA ILE A 115 -14.18 28.68 -38.55
C ILE A 115 -12.70 28.28 -38.50
N LEU A 116 -12.25 27.78 -37.36
CA LEU A 116 -10.88 27.29 -37.16
C LEU A 116 -10.51 26.12 -38.08
N VAL A 117 -11.46 25.29 -38.52
CA VAL A 117 -11.19 24.20 -39.47
C VAL A 117 -10.80 24.76 -40.84
N ASP A 118 -11.41 25.88 -41.25
CA ASP A 118 -11.13 26.54 -42.53
C ASP A 118 -9.85 27.39 -42.46
N GLU A 119 -9.64 28.09 -41.33
CA GLU A 119 -8.48 28.97 -41.13
C GLU A 119 -7.19 28.21 -40.82
N HIS A 120 -7.30 27.13 -40.04
CA HIS A 120 -6.20 26.31 -39.55
C HIS A 120 -6.47 24.80 -39.77
N PRO A 121 -6.64 24.35 -41.02
CA PRO A 121 -6.91 22.93 -41.32
C PRO A 121 -5.80 21.98 -40.88
N GLU A 122 -4.60 22.49 -40.62
CA GLU A 122 -3.43 21.79 -40.09
C GLU A 122 -3.51 21.50 -38.59
N TRP A 123 -4.39 22.18 -37.83
CA TRP A 123 -4.56 21.95 -36.38
C TRP A 123 -5.38 20.70 -36.04
N TYR A 124 -5.99 20.07 -37.05
CA TYR A 124 -6.97 19.00 -36.83
C TYR A 124 -6.43 17.64 -37.22
N ALA A 125 -6.74 16.65 -36.38
CA ALA A 125 -6.40 15.27 -36.65
C ALA A 125 -7.21 14.74 -37.84
N ARG A 126 -6.58 13.92 -38.67
CA ARG A 126 -7.21 13.34 -39.86
C ARG A 126 -7.15 11.82 -39.86
N THR A 127 -8.17 11.19 -40.43
CA THR A 127 -8.16 9.74 -40.70
C THR A 127 -7.18 9.43 -41.84
N PRO A 128 -6.77 8.16 -42.03
CA PRO A 128 -5.93 7.77 -43.17
C PRO A 128 -6.50 8.16 -44.54
N GLU A 129 -7.82 8.30 -44.65
CA GLU A 129 -8.55 8.73 -45.85
C GLU A 129 -8.59 10.26 -46.02
N GLY A 130 -8.00 11.02 -45.08
CA GLY A 130 -7.89 12.48 -45.10
C GLY A 130 -9.09 13.25 -44.52
N ALA A 131 -10.11 12.54 -44.00
CA ALA A 131 -11.26 13.16 -43.35
C ALA A 131 -10.91 13.67 -41.94
N LEU A 132 -11.66 14.65 -41.42
CA LEU A 132 -11.50 15.10 -40.03
C LEU A 132 -11.83 13.96 -39.07
N LYS A 133 -10.93 13.69 -38.13
CA LYS A 133 -11.10 12.67 -37.11
C LYS A 133 -12.10 13.16 -36.06
N SER A 134 -13.07 12.30 -35.72
CA SER A 134 -14.01 12.55 -34.63
C SER A 134 -13.39 12.09 -33.31
N PRO A 135 -13.45 12.89 -32.23
CA PRO A 135 -13.13 12.42 -30.89
C PRO A 135 -14.23 11.49 -30.35
N GLY A 136 -13.95 10.83 -29.24
CA GLY A 136 -14.94 10.03 -28.53
C GLY A 136 -14.51 9.70 -27.12
N ALA A 137 -15.39 9.03 -26.38
CA ALA A 137 -15.13 8.61 -25.02
C ALA A 137 -15.60 7.17 -24.79
N VAL A 138 -14.91 6.49 -23.89
CA VAL A 138 -15.32 5.17 -23.39
C VAL A 138 -16.40 5.38 -22.33
N ALA A 139 -17.42 4.53 -22.32
CA ALA A 139 -18.50 4.62 -21.35
C ALA A 139 -17.95 4.39 -19.92
N PRO A 140 -18.27 5.26 -18.94
CA PRO A 140 -17.76 5.14 -17.58
C PRO A 140 -18.15 3.84 -16.87
N ASP A 141 -19.26 3.23 -17.29
CA ASP A 141 -19.83 1.99 -16.73
C ASP A 141 -19.49 0.73 -17.55
N ASP A 142 -18.89 0.89 -18.74
CA ASP A 142 -18.60 -0.21 -19.66
C ASP A 142 -17.39 0.12 -20.55
N PRO A 143 -16.18 -0.37 -20.20
CA PRO A 143 -14.95 -0.07 -20.92
C PRO A 143 -14.92 -0.62 -22.35
N THR A 144 -15.91 -1.44 -22.74
CA THR A 144 -16.04 -2.00 -24.09
C THR A 144 -16.87 -1.12 -25.04
N LYS A 145 -17.56 -0.10 -24.50
CA LYS A 145 -18.40 0.82 -25.28
C LYS A 145 -17.67 2.13 -25.53
N PHE A 146 -17.23 2.34 -26.77
CA PHE A 146 -16.71 3.62 -27.24
C PHE A 146 -17.83 4.38 -27.97
N THR A 147 -18.07 5.62 -27.58
CA THR A 147 -19.00 6.53 -28.26
C THR A 147 -18.20 7.54 -29.08
N GLU A 148 -18.29 7.44 -30.40
CA GLU A 148 -17.73 8.44 -31.31
C GLU A 148 -18.69 9.63 -31.44
N TRP A 149 -18.15 10.85 -31.31
CA TRP A 149 -18.91 12.09 -31.50
C TRP A 149 -18.73 12.62 -32.92
N GLY A 150 -19.54 12.08 -33.84
CA GLY A 150 -19.39 12.28 -35.28
C GLY A 150 -19.54 13.72 -35.81
N ASP A 151 -20.01 14.66 -34.99
CA ASP A 151 -20.15 16.09 -35.30
C ASP A 151 -18.94 16.95 -34.91
N LEU A 152 -18.01 16.38 -34.14
CA LEU A 152 -16.84 17.07 -33.59
C LEU A 152 -15.58 16.79 -34.43
N ALA A 153 -14.67 17.75 -34.49
CA ALA A 153 -13.36 17.65 -35.10
C ALA A 153 -12.29 17.72 -34.01
N GLU A 154 -11.49 16.65 -33.88
CA GLU A 154 -10.43 16.52 -32.89
C GLU A 154 -9.24 17.43 -33.25
N ILE A 155 -8.77 18.23 -32.28
CA ILE A 155 -7.55 19.03 -32.43
C ILE A 155 -6.34 18.10 -32.21
N ASP A 156 -5.36 18.17 -33.11
CA ASP A 156 -4.18 17.30 -33.10
C ASP A 156 -3.12 17.81 -32.14
N TYR A 157 -3.33 17.54 -30.85
CA TYR A 157 -2.29 17.73 -29.84
C TYR A 157 -1.16 16.69 -29.92
N GLY A 158 -1.27 15.66 -30.77
CA GLY A 158 -0.21 14.68 -31.01
C GLY A 158 0.95 15.24 -31.84
N ARG A 159 0.83 16.47 -32.34
CA ARG A 159 1.84 17.19 -33.12
C ARG A 159 2.47 18.34 -32.31
N PRO A 160 3.63 18.11 -31.65
CA PRO A 160 4.28 19.12 -30.81
C PRO A 160 4.65 20.41 -31.56
N ASP A 161 4.85 20.35 -32.87
CA ASP A 161 5.12 21.52 -33.71
C ASP A 161 3.94 22.50 -33.79
N LEU A 162 2.71 22.04 -33.52
CA LEU A 162 1.51 22.88 -33.49
C LEU A 162 1.26 23.51 -32.11
N HIS A 163 1.86 22.97 -31.04
CA HIS A 163 1.61 23.40 -29.66
C HIS A 163 1.81 24.91 -29.46
N PRO A 164 2.88 25.57 -29.96
CA PRO A 164 3.05 27.01 -29.75
C PRO A 164 1.89 27.85 -30.31
N ALA A 165 1.37 27.48 -31.48
CA ALA A 165 0.26 28.19 -32.12
C ALA A 165 -1.06 27.94 -31.38
N LEU A 166 -1.32 26.69 -30.99
CA LEU A 166 -2.50 26.32 -30.19
C LEU A 166 -2.48 27.00 -28.81
N ILE A 167 -1.35 26.98 -28.11
CA ILE A 167 -1.17 27.63 -26.80
C ILE A 167 -1.41 29.14 -26.90
N ASP A 168 -0.88 29.80 -27.93
CA ASP A 168 -1.10 31.24 -28.13
C ASP A 168 -2.58 31.55 -28.37
N HIS A 169 -3.23 30.80 -29.27
CA HIS A 169 -4.64 30.96 -29.60
C HIS A 169 -5.55 30.77 -28.37
N TRP A 170 -5.42 29.64 -27.68
CA TRP A 170 -6.23 29.35 -26.49
C TRP A 170 -5.88 30.27 -25.31
N GLY A 171 -4.62 30.68 -25.20
CA GLY A 171 -4.21 31.69 -24.22
C GLY A 171 -4.88 33.04 -24.45
N VAL A 172 -5.02 33.48 -25.70
CA VAL A 172 -5.77 34.69 -26.06
C VAL A 172 -7.23 34.54 -25.67
N LEU A 173 -7.84 33.39 -25.94
CA LEU A 173 -9.23 33.12 -25.58
C LEU A 173 -9.47 33.20 -24.06
N VAL A 174 -8.60 32.55 -23.27
CA VAL A 174 -8.68 32.59 -21.80
C VAL A 174 -8.53 34.02 -21.28
N ARG A 175 -7.57 34.80 -21.79
CA ARG A 175 -7.38 36.20 -21.41
C ARG A 175 -8.55 37.08 -21.81
N HIS A 176 -9.17 36.82 -22.97
CA HIS A 176 -10.38 37.53 -23.42
C HIS A 176 -11.51 37.40 -22.39
N TYR A 177 -11.86 36.16 -22.02
CA TYR A 177 -12.93 35.93 -21.05
C TYR A 177 -12.56 36.36 -19.62
N ALA A 178 -11.29 36.22 -19.23
CA ALA A 178 -10.81 36.77 -17.96
C ALA A 178 -10.99 38.30 -17.90
N ALA A 179 -10.75 39.01 -19.01
CA ALA A 179 -10.96 40.46 -19.11
C ALA A 179 -12.45 40.86 -19.05
N LEU A 180 -13.37 39.97 -19.45
CA LEU A 180 -14.82 40.14 -19.25
C LEU A 180 -15.27 39.85 -17.80
N GLY A 181 -14.35 39.41 -16.94
CA GLY A 181 -14.58 39.19 -15.51
C GLY A 181 -14.87 37.74 -15.12
N PHE A 182 -14.78 36.78 -16.05
CA PHE A 182 -14.79 35.36 -15.69
C PHE A 182 -13.57 35.05 -14.83
N VAL A 183 -13.80 34.38 -13.70
CA VAL A 183 -12.73 34.03 -12.76
C VAL A 183 -12.53 32.53 -12.64
N GLY A 184 -13.25 31.74 -13.45
CA GLY A 184 -13.11 30.29 -13.48
C GLY A 184 -13.28 29.68 -14.87
N PHE A 185 -12.56 28.60 -15.12
CA PHE A 185 -12.69 27.78 -16.32
C PHE A 185 -12.80 26.31 -15.94
N ARG A 186 -13.93 25.66 -16.29
CA ARG A 186 -14.01 24.20 -16.31
C ARG A 186 -13.45 23.72 -17.64
N CYS A 187 -12.38 22.96 -17.60
CA CYS A 187 -11.66 22.49 -18.78
C CYS A 187 -12.27 21.15 -19.19
N ASP A 188 -13.01 21.17 -20.30
CA ASP A 188 -13.75 20.03 -20.83
C ASP A 188 -12.80 18.91 -21.30
N ALA A 189 -13.14 17.67 -20.96
CA ALA A 189 -12.35 16.47 -21.23
C ALA A 189 -10.84 16.73 -21.08
N ALA A 190 -10.43 17.32 -19.95
CA ALA A 190 -9.09 17.88 -19.77
C ALA A 190 -7.97 16.86 -20.03
N TYR A 191 -8.27 15.59 -19.80
CA TYR A 191 -7.39 14.44 -20.06
C TYR A 191 -7.08 14.17 -21.55
N GLN A 192 -7.82 14.78 -22.48
CA GLN A 192 -7.58 14.68 -23.93
C GLN A 192 -6.62 15.77 -24.43
N VAL A 193 -6.22 16.71 -23.57
CA VAL A 193 -5.26 17.77 -23.90
C VAL A 193 -4.00 17.56 -23.05
N PRO A 194 -2.79 17.62 -23.64
CA PRO A 194 -1.56 17.39 -22.89
C PRO A 194 -1.38 18.37 -21.72
N ALA A 195 -0.84 17.86 -20.61
CA ALA A 195 -0.67 18.63 -19.38
C ALA A 195 0.26 19.84 -19.55
N GLU A 196 1.24 19.76 -20.45
CA GLU A 196 2.14 20.86 -20.80
C GLU A 196 1.42 21.99 -21.54
N VAL A 197 0.43 21.67 -22.38
CA VAL A 197 -0.41 22.67 -23.06
C VAL A 197 -1.26 23.39 -22.02
N TRP A 198 -1.90 22.64 -21.11
CA TRP A 198 -2.63 23.23 -19.99
C TRP A 198 -1.75 24.13 -19.13
N ALA A 199 -0.57 23.67 -18.73
CA ALA A 199 0.37 24.46 -17.93
C ALA A 199 0.78 25.76 -18.65
N ALA A 200 1.03 25.69 -19.96
CA ALA A 200 1.42 26.83 -20.78
C ALA A 200 0.27 27.82 -21.03
N ILE A 201 -1.00 27.41 -20.88
CA ILE A 201 -2.17 28.30 -20.90
C ILE A 201 -2.43 28.88 -19.50
N ILE A 202 -2.43 28.03 -18.47
CA ILE A 202 -2.83 28.38 -17.10
C ILE A 202 -1.82 29.33 -16.46
N ALA A 203 -0.52 29.02 -16.51
CA ALA A 203 0.47 29.79 -15.77
C ALA A 203 0.60 31.24 -16.28
N PRO A 204 0.67 31.53 -17.59
CA PRO A 204 0.67 32.91 -18.08
C PRO A 204 -0.65 33.64 -17.80
N SER A 205 -1.79 32.95 -17.93
CA SER A 205 -3.09 33.55 -17.63
C SER A 205 -3.21 33.95 -16.17
N ARG A 206 -2.69 33.15 -15.22
CA ARG A 206 -2.63 33.50 -13.80
C ARG A 206 -1.62 34.60 -13.49
N ALA A 207 -0.53 34.70 -14.26
CA ALA A 207 0.43 35.79 -14.06
C ALA A 207 -0.20 37.16 -14.33
N GLU A 208 -1.14 37.23 -15.28
CA GLU A 208 -1.91 38.44 -15.60
C GLU A 208 -3.16 38.59 -14.72
N PHE A 209 -3.86 37.48 -14.45
CA PHE A 209 -5.08 37.42 -13.64
C PHE A 209 -4.91 36.44 -12.46
N PRO A 210 -4.35 36.87 -11.32
CA PRO A 210 -3.96 35.98 -10.20
C PRO A 210 -5.11 35.22 -9.52
N HIS A 211 -6.36 35.57 -9.82
CA HIS A 211 -7.55 35.00 -9.20
C HIS A 211 -8.23 33.92 -10.04
N LEU A 212 -7.67 33.55 -11.20
CA LEU A 212 -8.26 32.55 -12.08
C LEU A 212 -8.21 31.15 -11.48
N HIS A 213 -9.38 30.50 -11.45
CA HIS A 213 -9.60 29.12 -11.02
C HIS A 213 -9.77 28.18 -12.22
N PHE A 214 -8.97 27.13 -12.33
CA PHE A 214 -9.06 26.12 -13.40
C PHE A 214 -9.49 24.78 -12.79
N ALA A 215 -10.64 24.27 -13.24
CA ALA A 215 -11.18 22.98 -12.83
C ALA A 215 -11.09 21.97 -13.97
N ALA A 216 -10.33 20.89 -13.81
CA ALA A 216 -10.21 19.86 -14.84
C ALA A 216 -11.39 18.89 -14.76
N GLU A 217 -12.08 18.69 -15.89
CA GLU A 217 -12.99 17.57 -16.02
C GLU A 217 -12.19 16.27 -16.25
N THR A 218 -12.29 15.34 -15.31
CA THR A 218 -11.64 14.02 -15.33
C THR A 218 -12.66 12.89 -15.30
N LEU A 219 -13.76 13.06 -16.03
CA LEU A 219 -14.82 12.05 -16.12
C LEU A 219 -14.53 11.08 -17.26
N GLY A 220 -14.68 9.78 -17.01
CA GLY A 220 -14.51 8.73 -18.02
C GLY A 220 -13.06 8.48 -18.48
N CYS A 221 -12.07 9.00 -17.76
CA CYS A 221 -10.65 8.81 -18.05
C CYS A 221 -9.98 7.75 -17.18
N THR A 222 -8.87 7.19 -17.66
CA THR A 222 -8.09 6.20 -16.92
C THR A 222 -7.27 6.83 -15.78
N THR A 223 -6.79 5.99 -14.85
CA THR A 223 -5.92 6.41 -13.75
C THR A 223 -4.65 7.11 -14.26
N GLU A 224 -4.09 6.65 -15.38
CA GLU A 224 -2.89 7.20 -16.02
C GLU A 224 -3.18 8.57 -16.62
N GLN A 225 -4.32 8.73 -17.29
CA GLN A 225 -4.77 10.00 -17.86
C GLN A 225 -4.98 11.06 -16.78
N ILE A 226 -5.53 10.68 -15.63
CA ILE A 226 -5.65 11.56 -14.45
C ILE A 226 -4.27 11.94 -13.91
N ALA A 227 -3.39 10.95 -13.73
CA ALA A 227 -2.04 11.17 -13.23
C ALA A 227 -1.21 12.06 -14.16
N ALA A 228 -1.43 12.00 -15.48
CA ALA A 228 -0.76 12.85 -16.46
C ALA A 228 -1.06 14.34 -16.26
N LEU A 229 -2.23 14.70 -15.73
CA LEU A 229 -2.59 16.08 -15.41
C LEU A 229 -1.84 16.62 -14.18
N HIS A 230 -1.07 15.78 -13.49
CA HIS A 230 -0.19 16.24 -12.41
C HIS A 230 0.79 17.29 -12.93
N ARG A 231 0.80 18.47 -12.29
CA ARG A 231 1.57 19.68 -12.68
C ARG A 231 0.98 20.51 -13.83
N ALA A 232 -0.17 20.16 -14.39
CA ALA A 232 -0.87 21.04 -15.35
C ALA A 232 -1.30 22.38 -14.74
N GLY A 233 -1.42 22.46 -13.42
CA GLY A 233 -1.73 23.68 -12.68
C GLY A 233 -3.21 23.87 -12.33
N PHE A 234 -4.05 22.85 -12.52
CA PHE A 234 -5.45 22.86 -12.09
C PHE A 234 -5.61 23.09 -10.58
N ASP A 235 -6.62 23.86 -10.19
CA ASP A 235 -6.97 24.08 -8.77
C ASP A 235 -7.88 22.98 -8.24
N THR A 236 -8.71 22.40 -9.10
CA THR A 236 -9.65 21.34 -8.72
C THR A 236 -9.87 20.30 -9.82
N LEU A 237 -10.28 19.10 -9.45
CA LEU A 237 -10.58 17.98 -10.36
C LEU A 237 -11.99 17.42 -10.14
N PHE A 238 -12.74 17.11 -11.18
CA PHE A 238 -14.04 16.42 -11.03
C PHE A 238 -13.85 14.92 -10.80
N ASN A 239 -14.45 14.36 -9.75
CA ASN A 239 -14.36 12.92 -9.48
C ASN A 239 -15.60 12.14 -9.94
N SER A 240 -15.52 10.82 -9.86
CA SER A 240 -16.56 9.91 -10.32
C SER A 240 -17.59 9.56 -9.23
N SER A 241 -17.76 10.37 -8.18
CA SER A 241 -18.61 10.03 -7.03
C SER A 241 -20.07 9.73 -7.39
N LYS A 242 -20.58 10.30 -8.50
CA LYS A 242 -21.94 10.05 -9.01
C LYS A 242 -22.24 8.56 -9.19
N TRP A 243 -21.29 7.82 -9.76
CA TRP A 243 -21.47 6.43 -10.18
C TRP A 243 -21.15 5.43 -9.08
N TRP A 244 -20.74 5.90 -7.90
CA TRP A 244 -20.46 5.02 -6.79
C TRP A 244 -21.74 4.43 -6.21
N ASP A 245 -21.70 3.12 -6.02
CA ASP A 245 -22.79 2.31 -5.45
C ASP A 245 -22.79 2.33 -3.92
N PHE A 246 -21.83 3.04 -3.31
CA PHE A 246 -21.57 3.11 -1.87
C PHE A 246 -20.94 1.85 -1.24
N HIS A 247 -20.60 0.84 -2.05
CA HIS A 247 -20.09 -0.44 -1.57
C HIS A 247 -18.68 -0.74 -2.09
N GLN A 248 -18.38 -0.44 -3.35
CA GLN A 248 -17.09 -0.77 -3.95
C GLN A 248 -15.92 0.10 -3.43
N PRO A 249 -14.68 -0.40 -3.37
CA PRO A 249 -13.55 0.38 -2.85
C PRO A 249 -13.05 1.47 -3.81
N TRP A 250 -13.34 1.35 -5.11
CA TRP A 250 -12.71 2.16 -6.17
C TRP A 250 -12.85 3.67 -5.99
N LEU A 251 -13.94 4.17 -5.39
CA LEU A 251 -14.14 5.61 -5.23
C LEU A 251 -13.16 6.19 -4.20
N LEU A 252 -12.90 5.46 -3.12
CA LEU A 252 -11.92 5.89 -2.11
C LEU A 252 -10.50 5.83 -2.65
N GLU A 253 -10.19 4.83 -3.49
CA GLU A 253 -8.92 4.72 -4.21
C GLU A 253 -8.73 5.88 -5.20
N GLN A 254 -9.76 6.20 -6.00
CA GLN A 254 -9.77 7.36 -6.89
C GLN A 254 -9.61 8.68 -6.10
N TYR A 255 -10.29 8.81 -4.96
CA TYR A 255 -10.16 9.98 -4.11
C TYR A 255 -8.75 10.16 -3.56
N ASP A 256 -8.11 9.08 -3.09
CA ASP A 256 -6.74 9.13 -2.58
C ASP A 256 -5.71 9.48 -3.68
N LEU A 257 -5.97 9.06 -4.93
CA LEU A 257 -5.20 9.51 -6.09
C LEU A 257 -5.42 11.01 -6.38
N LEU A 258 -6.68 11.43 -6.52
CA LEU A 258 -7.02 12.79 -6.93
C LEU A 258 -6.52 13.84 -5.94
N ARG A 259 -6.69 13.59 -4.62
CA ARG A 259 -6.24 14.54 -3.59
C ARG A 259 -4.73 14.73 -3.53
N ALA A 260 -3.94 13.84 -4.16
CA ALA A 260 -2.50 14.04 -4.32
C ALA A 260 -2.17 14.99 -5.49
N ILE A 261 -3.09 15.20 -6.43
CA ILE A 261 -2.96 16.09 -7.57
C ILE A 261 -3.55 17.47 -7.24
N ALA A 262 -4.84 17.53 -6.93
CA ALA A 262 -5.57 18.74 -6.54
C ALA A 262 -6.88 18.37 -5.82
N PRO A 263 -7.47 19.28 -5.02
CA PRO A 263 -8.77 19.06 -4.41
C PRO A 263 -9.86 18.66 -5.42
N SER A 264 -10.76 17.76 -5.04
CA SER A 264 -11.79 17.28 -5.95
C SER A 264 -13.12 18.04 -5.83
N ILE A 265 -13.95 17.94 -6.86
CA ILE A 265 -15.34 18.37 -6.92
C ILE A 265 -16.21 17.14 -7.13
N ALA A 266 -17.14 16.91 -6.20
CA ALA A 266 -18.17 15.86 -6.32
C ALA A 266 -19.50 16.46 -6.79
N PHE A 267 -20.36 15.65 -7.40
CA PHE A 267 -21.69 16.09 -7.83
C PHE A 267 -22.72 14.95 -7.73
N PRO A 268 -23.99 15.26 -7.39
CA PRO A 268 -25.05 14.27 -7.35
C PRO A 268 -25.60 13.93 -8.74
N GLU A 269 -25.41 14.82 -9.74
CA GLU A 269 -25.70 14.64 -11.16
C GLU A 269 -25.05 15.76 -11.98
N SER A 270 -24.95 15.56 -13.29
CA SER A 270 -24.54 16.55 -14.29
C SER A 270 -25.50 16.52 -15.49
N HIS A 271 -25.26 17.39 -16.47
CA HIS A 271 -26.00 17.40 -17.73
C HIS A 271 -25.83 16.11 -18.55
N ASP A 272 -24.71 15.38 -18.39
CA ASP A 272 -24.45 14.11 -19.09
C ASP A 272 -25.15 12.90 -18.46
N THR A 273 -25.56 13.02 -17.20
CA THR A 273 -26.13 11.91 -16.43
C THR A 273 -27.65 11.88 -16.50
N VAL A 274 -28.24 10.71 -16.21
CA VAL A 274 -29.66 10.63 -15.91
C VAL A 274 -29.93 11.41 -14.61
N ARG A 275 -31.06 12.12 -14.56
CA ARG A 275 -31.46 12.89 -13.38
C ARG A 275 -31.70 11.95 -12.19
N VAL A 276 -31.20 12.31 -11.02
CA VAL A 276 -31.36 11.56 -9.77
C VAL A 276 -32.84 11.32 -9.44
N ALA A 277 -33.70 12.30 -9.70
CA ALA A 277 -35.15 12.15 -9.53
C ALA A 277 -35.77 11.10 -10.46
N ALA A 278 -35.15 10.84 -11.63
CA ALA A 278 -35.57 9.80 -12.56
C ALA A 278 -35.00 8.41 -12.19
N GLU A 279 -33.85 8.37 -11.51
CA GLU A 279 -33.20 7.14 -11.02
C GLU A 279 -33.72 6.65 -9.66
N ALA A 280 -34.47 7.48 -8.93
CA ALA A 280 -34.89 7.19 -7.56
C ALA A 280 -35.66 5.87 -7.45
N ASN A 281 -35.10 4.92 -6.68
CA ASN A 281 -35.77 3.72 -6.23
C ASN A 281 -36.17 3.92 -4.77
N GLY A 282 -37.29 4.60 -4.51
CA GLY A 282 -37.72 5.06 -3.18
C GLY A 282 -38.37 6.44 -3.24
N ASP A 283 -38.39 7.16 -2.12
CA ASP A 283 -38.82 8.57 -2.12
C ASP A 283 -37.78 9.44 -2.85
N PRO A 284 -38.19 10.19 -3.89
CA PRO A 284 -37.26 10.92 -4.74
C PRO A 284 -36.70 12.19 -4.06
N GLU A 285 -37.37 12.74 -3.05
CA GLU A 285 -36.87 13.88 -2.27
C GLU A 285 -35.78 13.41 -1.30
N ASP A 286 -36.00 12.31 -0.59
CA ASP A 286 -35.00 11.75 0.34
C ASP A 286 -33.78 11.21 -0.40
N TRP A 287 -33.96 10.59 -1.57
CA TRP A 287 -32.85 10.20 -2.44
C TRP A 287 -31.99 11.39 -2.87
N ALA A 288 -32.62 12.51 -3.23
CA ALA A 288 -31.92 13.74 -3.57
C ALA A 288 -31.18 14.33 -2.36
N LYS A 289 -31.80 14.38 -1.18
CA LYS A 289 -31.10 14.84 0.04
C LYS A 289 -29.88 13.99 0.37
N LEU A 290 -29.99 12.65 0.25
CA LEU A 290 -28.87 11.73 0.47
C LEU A 290 -27.72 11.99 -0.51
N LYS A 291 -28.01 12.06 -1.82
CA LYS A 291 -26.98 12.29 -2.84
C LYS A 291 -26.34 13.68 -2.72
N ALA A 292 -27.11 14.71 -2.39
CA ALA A 292 -26.59 16.06 -2.12
C ALA A 292 -25.65 16.09 -0.91
N LEU A 293 -26.07 15.51 0.22
CA LEU A 293 -25.25 15.44 1.43
C LEU A 293 -23.97 14.66 1.18
N PHE A 294 -24.05 13.51 0.50
CA PHE A 294 -22.88 12.73 0.12
C PHE A 294 -21.91 13.54 -0.75
N ALA A 295 -22.36 14.19 -1.82
CA ALA A 295 -21.50 14.99 -2.69
C ALA A 295 -20.85 16.16 -1.94
N ALA A 296 -21.61 16.88 -1.11
CA ALA A 296 -21.08 17.99 -0.31
C ALA A 296 -20.09 17.53 0.77
N PHE A 297 -20.24 16.30 1.29
CA PHE A 297 -19.34 15.70 2.27
C PHE A 297 -18.05 15.16 1.64
N PHE A 298 -18.18 14.47 0.51
CA PHE A 298 -17.15 13.61 -0.06
C PHE A 298 -15.95 14.39 -0.64
N SER A 299 -16.12 15.64 -1.04
CA SER A 299 -15.06 16.41 -1.71
C SER A 299 -14.93 17.82 -1.18
N ALA A 300 -13.78 18.45 -1.38
CA ALA A 300 -13.57 19.84 -0.96
C ALA A 300 -14.56 20.76 -1.67
N GLY A 301 -14.74 20.60 -2.99
CA GLY A 301 -15.79 21.26 -3.76
C GLY A 301 -17.00 20.35 -4.02
N TRP A 302 -18.14 20.96 -4.34
CA TRP A 302 -19.27 20.23 -4.89
C TRP A 302 -20.07 21.07 -5.89
N MET A 303 -20.72 20.40 -6.83
CA MET A 303 -21.53 21.03 -7.87
C MET A 303 -22.96 20.46 -7.88
N MET A 304 -23.94 21.32 -8.17
CA MET A 304 -25.34 20.93 -8.37
C MET A 304 -25.91 21.62 -9.61
N PRO A 305 -26.53 20.90 -10.57
CA PRO A 305 -27.16 21.51 -11.73
C PRO A 305 -28.59 21.99 -11.47
N MET A 306 -29.01 22.98 -12.25
CA MET A 306 -30.35 23.53 -12.19
C MET A 306 -31.43 22.46 -12.39
N GLY A 307 -32.49 22.58 -11.60
CA GLY A 307 -33.64 21.68 -11.59
C GLY A 307 -33.47 20.49 -10.65
N TYR A 308 -32.26 20.25 -10.11
CA TYR A 308 -32.04 19.17 -9.14
C TYR A 308 -32.81 19.46 -7.86
N GLU A 309 -32.80 20.71 -7.42
CA GLU A 309 -33.50 21.19 -6.24
C GLU A 309 -35.02 21.00 -6.31
N TRP A 310 -35.56 20.88 -7.54
CA TRP A 310 -36.99 20.72 -7.81
C TRP A 310 -37.40 19.30 -8.24
N GLY A 311 -36.44 18.39 -8.35
CA GLY A 311 -36.69 17.02 -8.77
C GLY A 311 -37.05 16.87 -10.26
N TYR A 312 -36.49 17.71 -11.13
CA TYR A 312 -36.67 17.58 -12.58
C TYR A 312 -36.15 16.23 -13.08
N ARG A 313 -36.92 15.57 -13.95
CA ARG A 313 -36.63 14.22 -14.47
C ARG A 313 -36.11 14.25 -15.90
N ALA A 314 -36.38 15.29 -16.66
CA ALA A 314 -35.87 15.45 -18.01
C ALA A 314 -34.35 15.71 -17.97
N LYS A 315 -33.60 14.99 -18.81
CA LYS A 315 -32.16 15.22 -18.98
C LYS A 315 -31.92 16.61 -19.58
N LEU A 316 -30.88 17.29 -19.11
CA LEU A 316 -30.40 18.54 -19.72
C LEU A 316 -29.64 18.21 -21.01
N ASP A 317 -30.33 18.31 -22.14
CA ASP A 317 -29.80 17.97 -23.45
C ASP A 317 -29.15 19.21 -24.10
N VAL A 318 -27.89 19.05 -24.50
CA VAL A 318 -27.05 20.13 -25.03
C VAL A 318 -27.45 20.61 -26.43
N VAL A 319 -28.46 20.01 -27.06
CA VAL A 319 -28.97 20.41 -28.38
C VAL A 319 -30.42 20.90 -28.27
N SER A 320 -31.25 20.15 -27.55
CA SER A 320 -32.71 20.24 -27.63
C SER A 320 -33.38 20.89 -26.43
N THR A 321 -32.73 21.01 -25.27
CA THR A 321 -33.31 21.69 -24.11
C THR A 321 -33.63 23.15 -24.42
N ARG A 322 -34.79 23.62 -24.01
CA ARG A 322 -35.30 24.99 -24.19
C ARG A 322 -35.90 25.51 -22.88
N PRO A 323 -36.14 26.83 -22.76
CA PRO A 323 -36.82 27.38 -21.60
C PRO A 323 -38.22 26.81 -21.35
N THR A 324 -38.89 26.31 -22.39
CA THR A 324 -40.19 25.63 -22.29
C THR A 324 -40.13 24.27 -21.59
N ASP A 325 -38.95 23.69 -21.41
CA ASP A 325 -38.76 22.37 -20.81
C ASP A 325 -38.63 22.43 -19.28
N ARG A 326 -38.78 23.62 -18.67
CA ARG A 326 -38.88 23.75 -17.21
C ARG A 326 -40.08 22.96 -16.69
N GLU A 327 -39.81 21.95 -15.87
CA GLU A 327 -40.85 21.08 -15.30
C GLU A 327 -41.53 21.73 -14.08
N THR A 328 -42.69 21.20 -13.70
CA THR A 328 -43.29 21.49 -12.39
C THR A 328 -42.46 20.79 -11.30
N ALA A 329 -42.12 21.52 -10.24
CA ALA A 329 -41.38 20.96 -9.11
C ALA A 329 -42.12 19.77 -8.48
N GLN A 330 -41.41 18.65 -8.30
CA GLN A 330 -41.92 17.46 -7.59
C GLN A 330 -41.70 17.57 -6.08
N TYR A 331 -40.62 18.24 -5.69
CA TYR A 331 -40.26 18.62 -4.34
C TYR A 331 -39.45 19.92 -4.39
N ASP A 332 -39.07 20.47 -3.24
CA ASP A 332 -38.15 21.60 -3.18
C ASP A 332 -37.15 21.42 -2.03
N ILE A 333 -35.91 21.04 -2.36
CA ILE A 333 -34.83 20.86 -1.39
C ILE A 333 -33.94 22.10 -1.24
N SER A 334 -34.33 23.27 -1.79
CA SER A 334 -33.51 24.49 -1.76
C SER A 334 -33.11 24.91 -0.34
N ALA A 335 -34.02 24.75 0.63
CA ALA A 335 -33.73 25.06 2.04
C ALA A 335 -32.73 24.06 2.66
N PHE A 336 -32.83 22.78 2.29
CA PHE A 336 -31.87 21.76 2.72
C PHE A 336 -30.48 22.03 2.15
N VAL A 337 -30.39 22.36 0.85
CA VAL A 337 -29.15 22.75 0.17
C VAL A 337 -28.54 24.00 0.80
N ALA A 338 -29.36 25.01 1.14
CA ALA A 338 -28.90 26.20 1.85
C ALA A 338 -28.26 25.86 3.20
N GLY A 339 -28.91 25.01 3.99
CA GLY A 339 -28.36 24.52 5.27
C GLY A 339 -27.06 23.73 5.06
N LEU A 340 -27.02 22.84 4.07
CA LEU A 340 -25.85 22.04 3.73
C LEU A 340 -24.65 22.91 3.33
N ASN A 341 -24.86 23.92 2.48
CA ASN A 341 -23.84 24.87 2.08
C ASN A 341 -23.36 25.74 3.23
N GLN A 342 -24.23 26.09 4.17
CA GLN A 342 -23.84 26.78 5.40
C GLN A 342 -22.94 25.89 6.27
N ILE A 343 -23.33 24.63 6.52
CA ILE A 343 -22.53 23.67 7.30
C ILE A 343 -21.17 23.46 6.65
N LYS A 344 -21.14 23.29 5.32
CA LYS A 344 -19.90 23.19 4.55
C LYS A 344 -19.05 24.45 4.76
N ALA A 345 -19.60 25.66 4.64
CA ALA A 345 -18.86 26.91 4.86
C ALA A 345 -18.23 27.04 6.26
N GLU A 346 -18.90 26.49 7.27
CA GLU A 346 -18.50 26.59 8.68
C GLU A 346 -17.56 25.47 9.13
N THR A 347 -17.49 24.36 8.37
CA THR A 347 -16.77 23.15 8.76
C THR A 347 -15.52 22.98 7.89
N ALA A 348 -14.34 23.32 8.42
CA ALA A 348 -13.11 23.31 7.62
C ALA A 348 -12.78 21.91 7.09
N ALA A 349 -13.10 20.85 7.84
CA ALA A 349 -12.92 19.47 7.38
C ALA A 349 -13.70 19.12 6.09
N LEU A 350 -14.75 19.88 5.77
CA LEU A 350 -15.51 19.72 4.52
C LEU A 350 -14.98 20.60 3.37
N ASN A 351 -14.01 21.48 3.61
CA ASN A 351 -13.46 22.41 2.61
C ASN A 351 -12.06 22.03 2.13
N THR A 352 -11.43 21.04 2.77
CA THR A 352 -10.04 20.65 2.50
C THR A 352 -9.95 19.16 2.33
N GLU A 353 -9.21 18.67 1.33
CA GLU A 353 -8.98 17.24 1.22
C GLU A 353 -8.17 16.71 2.40
N GLY A 354 -8.51 15.51 2.81
CA GLY A 354 -7.86 14.81 3.90
C GLY A 354 -8.27 13.33 3.92
N PRO A 355 -7.65 12.51 4.78
CA PRO A 355 -7.94 11.08 4.84
C PRO A 355 -9.43 10.81 5.01
N GLN A 356 -9.97 9.97 4.14
CA GLN A 356 -11.33 9.44 4.24
C GLN A 356 -11.29 7.94 4.51
N ARG A 357 -12.18 7.47 5.37
CA ARG A 357 -12.30 6.06 5.73
C ARG A 357 -13.74 5.63 5.76
N LEU A 358 -14.03 4.51 5.13
CA LEU A 358 -15.27 3.77 5.35
C LEU A 358 -15.15 3.01 6.68
N LEU A 359 -16.09 3.26 7.60
CA LEU A 359 -16.15 2.65 8.92
C LEU A 359 -17.10 1.45 8.99
N THR A 360 -17.98 1.29 8.01
CA THR A 360 -18.86 0.13 7.90
C THR A 360 -18.37 -0.85 6.83
N PRO A 361 -18.65 -2.16 6.96
CA PRO A 361 -18.34 -3.12 5.90
C PRO A 361 -19.09 -2.84 4.59
N PRO A 362 -18.51 -3.16 3.42
CA PRO A 362 -19.16 -2.99 2.12
C PRO A 362 -20.53 -3.66 1.98
N GLU A 363 -20.82 -4.73 2.71
CA GLU A 363 -22.09 -5.45 2.63
C GLU A 363 -23.24 -4.81 3.42
N TRP A 364 -22.98 -3.74 4.17
CA TRP A 364 -23.99 -3.05 4.96
C TRP A 364 -24.75 -2.02 4.12
N SER A 365 -26.07 -1.96 4.28
CA SER A 365 -26.89 -0.87 3.70
C SER A 365 -26.68 0.48 4.41
N VAL A 366 -25.94 0.50 5.53
CA VAL A 366 -25.54 1.74 6.21
C VAL A 366 -24.07 2.02 5.94
N VAL A 367 -23.82 3.18 5.38
CA VAL A 367 -22.50 3.66 4.97
C VAL A 367 -22.05 4.76 5.91
N VAL A 368 -20.97 4.51 6.63
CA VAL A 368 -20.39 5.49 7.58
C VAL A 368 -19.03 5.92 7.09
N LEU A 369 -18.92 7.18 6.66
CA LEU A 369 -17.67 7.76 6.16
C LEU A 369 -17.12 8.77 7.16
N LEU A 370 -15.86 8.60 7.55
CA LEU A 370 -15.11 9.54 8.37
C LEU A 370 -14.10 10.29 7.51
N ARG A 371 -14.22 11.61 7.46
CA ARG A 371 -13.27 12.53 6.81
C ARG A 371 -12.50 13.31 7.87
N GLN A 372 -11.18 13.33 7.75
CA GLN A 372 -10.31 13.96 8.73
C GLN A 372 -9.45 15.03 8.07
N THR A 373 -9.20 16.13 8.79
CA THR A 373 -8.25 17.17 8.42
C THR A 373 -7.26 17.35 9.56
N PRO A 374 -6.22 16.49 9.64
CA PRO A 374 -5.26 16.48 10.73
C PRO A 374 -4.58 17.83 10.97
N GLU A 375 -4.34 18.61 9.90
CA GLU A 375 -3.69 19.92 9.92
C GLU A 375 -4.50 20.96 10.71
N LEU A 376 -5.83 20.83 10.66
CA LEU A 376 -6.79 21.70 11.34
C LEU A 376 -7.33 21.08 12.63
N GLY A 377 -7.00 19.82 12.92
CA GLY A 377 -7.52 19.08 14.07
C GLY A 377 -9.03 18.90 14.04
N GLN A 378 -9.63 18.89 12.84
CA GLN A 378 -11.07 18.72 12.64
C GLN A 378 -11.39 17.40 11.93
N ALA A 379 -12.59 16.90 12.15
CA ALA A 379 -13.16 15.79 11.39
C ALA A 379 -14.65 15.99 11.14
N ALA A 380 -15.16 15.32 10.11
CA ALA A 380 -16.57 15.22 9.80
C ALA A 380 -16.93 13.75 9.56
N LEU A 381 -18.18 13.40 9.87
CA LEU A 381 -18.70 12.04 9.71
C LEU A 381 -20.03 12.10 8.96
N ALA A 382 -20.14 11.36 7.86
CA ALA A 382 -21.40 11.13 7.17
C ALA A 382 -21.92 9.71 7.50
N VAL A 383 -23.21 9.61 7.80
CA VAL A 383 -23.91 8.36 8.10
C VAL A 383 -25.09 8.27 7.14
N LEU A 384 -25.05 7.33 6.20
CA LEU A 384 -25.99 7.23 5.09
C LEU A 384 -26.70 5.88 5.13
N ASN A 385 -28.03 5.86 5.16
CA ASN A 385 -28.80 4.64 4.90
C ASN A 385 -29.11 4.55 3.40
N THR A 386 -28.45 3.65 2.68
CA THR A 386 -28.66 3.47 1.23
C THR A 386 -29.85 2.55 0.92
N ASP A 387 -30.48 1.95 1.95
CA ASP A 387 -31.70 1.16 1.81
C ASP A 387 -32.93 2.08 1.64
N ALA A 388 -33.70 1.83 0.59
CA ALA A 388 -34.90 2.60 0.27
C ALA A 388 -36.18 2.12 0.96
N SER A 389 -36.12 0.98 1.65
CA SER A 389 -37.28 0.30 2.21
C SER A 389 -37.19 0.06 3.71
N HIS A 390 -35.97 -0.06 4.27
CA HIS A 390 -35.80 -0.45 5.66
C HIS A 390 -35.19 0.65 6.53
N VAL A 391 -35.72 0.72 7.76
CA VAL A 391 -35.09 1.43 8.86
C VAL A 391 -33.88 0.61 9.33
N ASN A 392 -32.70 1.23 9.35
CA ASN A 392 -31.46 0.57 9.78
C ASN A 392 -30.91 1.22 11.04
N GLN A 393 -30.30 0.42 11.92
CA GLN A 393 -29.63 0.90 13.12
C GLN A 393 -28.11 0.76 13.01
N VAL A 394 -27.38 1.76 13.47
CA VAL A 394 -25.92 1.77 13.47
C VAL A 394 -25.35 2.36 14.76
N ASP A 395 -24.40 1.66 15.38
CA ASP A 395 -23.71 2.15 16.58
C ASP A 395 -22.52 3.06 16.19
N VAL A 396 -22.82 4.33 15.94
CA VAL A 396 -21.82 5.33 15.54
C VAL A 396 -20.79 5.58 16.64
N VAL A 397 -21.16 5.45 17.91
CA VAL A 397 -20.23 5.60 19.04
C VAL A 397 -19.14 4.54 18.94
N ARG A 398 -19.54 3.28 18.77
CA ARG A 398 -18.59 2.18 18.60
C ARG A 398 -17.71 2.39 17.38
N LEU A 399 -18.28 2.75 16.23
CA LEU A 399 -17.51 2.98 15.00
C LEU A 399 -16.47 4.11 15.15
N LEU A 400 -16.84 5.21 15.81
CA LEU A 400 -15.91 6.31 16.10
C LEU A 400 -14.80 5.87 17.07
N VAL A 401 -15.13 5.12 18.13
CA VAL A 401 -14.13 4.59 19.08
C VAL A 401 -13.16 3.64 18.38
N ASP A 402 -13.68 2.72 17.55
CA ASP A 402 -12.88 1.78 16.76
C ASP A 402 -11.99 2.50 15.73
N ALA A 403 -12.46 3.65 15.21
CA ALA A 403 -11.68 4.56 14.38
C ALA A 403 -10.68 5.45 15.16
N GLY A 404 -10.60 5.31 16.48
CA GLY A 404 -9.73 6.10 17.35
C GLY A 404 -10.17 7.56 17.52
N GLN A 405 -11.45 7.83 17.33
CA GLN A 405 -12.08 9.14 17.55
C GLN A 405 -12.84 9.16 18.88
N ALA A 406 -12.99 10.36 19.45
CA ALA A 406 -13.75 10.61 20.68
C ALA A 406 -15.20 11.01 20.30
N PRO A 407 -16.20 10.12 20.48
CA PRO A 407 -17.57 10.37 20.01
C PRO A 407 -18.21 11.63 20.60
N GLU A 408 -17.85 12.00 21.83
CA GLU A 408 -18.32 13.21 22.51
C GLU A 408 -17.90 14.51 21.83
N LEU A 409 -16.89 14.46 20.94
CA LEU A 409 -16.47 15.60 20.14
C LEU A 409 -17.37 15.80 18.92
N PHE A 410 -18.18 14.82 18.52
CA PHE A 410 -19.00 14.91 17.33
C PHE A 410 -20.41 15.43 17.66
N GLU A 411 -20.76 16.57 17.08
CA GLU A 411 -22.11 17.12 17.10
C GLU A 411 -22.82 16.88 15.77
N GLU A 412 -24.11 16.52 15.83
CA GLU A 412 -24.94 16.41 14.63
C GLU A 412 -25.23 17.81 14.11
N CYS A 413 -24.94 18.01 12.85
CA CYS A 413 -25.14 19.27 12.14
C CYS A 413 -25.98 19.09 10.87
N THR A 414 -26.62 17.94 10.64
CA THR A 414 -27.54 17.71 9.52
C THR A 414 -28.55 18.87 9.38
N PRO A 415 -28.84 19.41 8.18
CA PRO A 415 -29.80 20.50 8.02
C PRO A 415 -31.15 20.19 8.70
N GLY A 416 -31.57 21.06 9.62
CA GLY A 416 -32.82 20.89 10.37
C GLY A 416 -32.75 19.94 11.58
N ARG A 417 -31.58 19.35 11.89
CA ARG A 417 -31.36 18.53 13.09
C ARG A 417 -30.19 19.08 13.90
N VAL A 418 -30.30 19.00 15.24
CA VAL A 418 -29.22 19.34 16.17
C VAL A 418 -29.20 18.27 17.24
N GLY A 419 -28.02 17.70 17.49
CA GLY A 419 -27.85 16.58 18.40
C GLY A 419 -26.38 16.27 18.68
N SER A 420 -26.12 15.17 19.37
CA SER A 420 -24.79 14.63 19.62
C SER A 420 -24.73 13.17 19.16
N ALA A 421 -23.54 12.69 18.81
CA ALA A 421 -23.31 11.27 18.54
C ALA A 421 -23.36 10.45 19.84
N THR A 422 -24.55 10.26 20.41
CA THR A 422 -24.76 9.57 21.70
C THR A 422 -25.62 8.32 21.51
N GLY A 423 -24.97 7.18 21.29
CA GLY A 423 -25.56 5.85 21.20
C GLY A 423 -25.90 5.39 19.77
N PRO A 424 -26.57 4.23 19.64
CA PRO A 424 -27.06 3.72 18.36
C PRO A 424 -28.02 4.71 17.69
N LEU A 425 -27.78 4.98 16.40
CA LEU A 425 -28.65 5.79 15.58
C LEU A 425 -29.61 4.89 14.80
N GLU A 426 -30.89 5.22 14.83
CA GLU A 426 -31.89 4.68 13.91
C GLU A 426 -32.05 5.61 12.72
N LEU A 427 -31.89 5.09 11.51
CA LEU A 427 -31.95 5.81 10.24
C LEU A 427 -33.17 5.36 9.46
N ALA A 428 -34.04 6.29 9.09
CA ALA A 428 -35.13 6.02 8.15
C ALA A 428 -34.58 5.61 6.77
N PRO A 429 -35.39 4.98 5.89
CA PRO A 429 -34.97 4.68 4.53
C PRO A 429 -34.45 5.94 3.82
N LEU A 430 -33.32 5.83 3.12
CA LEU A 430 -32.63 6.95 2.45
C LEU A 430 -32.21 8.12 3.36
N GLU A 431 -32.25 7.96 4.68
CA GLU A 431 -31.84 9.03 5.59
C GLU A 431 -30.31 9.20 5.60
N ALA A 432 -29.86 10.44 5.50
CA ALA A 432 -28.46 10.83 5.63
C ALA A 432 -28.27 11.81 6.78
N ARG A 433 -27.26 11.57 7.63
CA ARG A 433 -26.89 12.42 8.77
C ARG A 433 -25.43 12.84 8.70
N LEU A 434 -25.16 14.06 9.13
CA LEU A 434 -23.84 14.68 9.10
C LEU A 434 -23.44 15.15 10.49
N PHE A 435 -22.22 14.81 10.89
CA PHE A 435 -21.62 15.21 12.16
C PHE A 435 -20.29 15.92 11.93
N ARG A 436 -19.93 16.83 12.83
CA ARG A 436 -18.64 17.54 12.82
C ARG A 436 -18.02 17.58 14.21
N THR A 437 -16.69 17.68 14.29
CA THR A 437 -15.99 17.87 15.56
C THR A 437 -16.22 19.28 16.14
N ARG A 438 -16.53 19.37 17.43
CA ARG A 438 -16.64 20.63 18.19
C ARG A 438 -15.29 21.35 18.27
N LEU A 439 -15.30 22.65 17.97
CA LEU A 439 -14.15 23.54 18.09
C LEU A 439 -13.92 23.96 19.56
N ASP A 440 -13.49 23.04 20.40
CA ASP A 440 -13.03 23.39 21.75
C ASP A 440 -11.51 23.64 21.68
N GLY A 441 -11.13 24.92 21.67
CA GLY A 441 -9.81 25.46 21.28
C GLY A 441 -8.55 25.02 22.07
N LYS A 442 -8.33 23.73 22.34
CA LYS A 442 -7.15 23.21 23.03
C LYS A 442 -6.71 21.82 22.54
N ALA A 443 -6.43 21.67 21.26
CA ALA A 443 -5.56 20.58 20.78
C ALA A 443 -4.33 21.20 20.12
N LYS A 444 -3.15 21.12 20.77
CA LYS A 444 -1.85 21.47 20.17
C LYS A 444 -1.16 20.17 19.72
N PRO A 445 -0.99 19.94 18.41
CA PRO A 445 -0.10 18.89 17.92
C PRO A 445 1.33 19.42 17.69
N LYS A 446 2.29 18.51 17.86
CA LYS A 446 3.75 18.66 17.68
C LYS A 446 4.13 18.79 16.19
N PRO A 447 5.24 19.49 15.85
CA PRO A 447 5.68 19.65 14.47
C PRO A 447 6.61 18.51 14.00
N GLU A 448 6.52 18.17 12.72
CA GLU A 448 7.54 17.43 11.93
C GLU A 448 7.60 18.05 10.50
N PRO A 449 8.68 17.82 9.72
CA PRO A 449 9.36 18.87 8.97
C PRO A 449 8.75 19.20 7.59
N GLU A 450 8.86 20.48 7.24
CA GLU A 450 8.42 21.09 5.98
C GLU A 450 9.03 20.41 4.74
N ALA A 451 8.18 19.93 3.83
CA ALA A 451 8.57 19.67 2.45
C ALA A 451 8.64 21.03 1.73
N LYS A 452 9.86 21.48 1.37
CA LYS A 452 10.05 22.65 0.52
C LYS A 452 9.44 22.37 -0.85
N ALA A 453 8.54 23.25 -1.30
CA ALA A 453 8.18 23.34 -2.70
C ALA A 453 9.46 23.54 -3.53
N LEU A 454 9.73 22.62 -4.45
CA LEU A 454 10.81 22.80 -5.41
C LEU A 454 10.40 23.92 -6.38
N PRO A 455 11.32 24.81 -6.76
CA PRO A 455 11.04 25.84 -7.74
C PRO A 455 10.62 25.20 -9.08
N PRO A 456 9.79 25.88 -9.89
CA PRO A 456 9.47 25.41 -11.23
C PRO A 456 10.76 25.20 -12.02
N PRO A 457 10.89 24.12 -12.82
CA PRO A 457 12.03 23.98 -13.71
C PRO A 457 12.02 25.16 -14.68
N THR A 458 13.04 26.00 -14.58
CA THR A 458 13.19 27.24 -15.36
C THR A 458 13.72 27.01 -16.77
N ASN A 459 13.99 25.76 -17.15
CA ASN A 459 14.60 25.40 -18.43
C ASN A 459 13.72 24.41 -19.19
N LEU A 460 13.64 24.60 -20.52
CA LEU A 460 13.14 23.59 -21.45
C LEU A 460 13.89 22.26 -21.20
N PRO A 461 13.19 21.12 -21.14
CA PRO A 461 13.87 19.83 -21.13
C PRO A 461 14.68 19.67 -22.42
N ASP A 462 15.79 18.96 -22.33
CA ASP A 462 16.65 18.69 -23.47
C ASP A 462 15.83 17.96 -24.56
N VAL A 463 15.78 18.51 -25.78
CA VAL A 463 14.99 17.98 -26.91
C VAL A 463 15.48 16.59 -27.33
N GLU A 464 16.68 16.20 -26.89
CA GLU A 464 17.21 14.85 -27.09
C GLU A 464 16.77 13.84 -26.01
N THR A 465 16.02 14.26 -24.99
CA THR A 465 15.54 13.35 -23.92
C THR A 465 14.56 12.32 -24.52
N PRO A 466 14.84 11.01 -24.41
CA PRO A 466 13.93 9.99 -24.93
C PRO A 466 12.61 9.96 -24.15
N GLY A 467 11.47 9.88 -24.85
CA GLY A 467 10.10 9.86 -24.28
C GLY A 467 9.71 8.56 -23.56
N ILE A 468 10.65 7.88 -22.90
CA ILE A 468 10.38 6.62 -22.18
C ILE A 468 10.13 6.93 -20.70
N LEU A 469 8.99 6.48 -20.18
CA LEU A 469 8.62 6.56 -18.77
C LEU A 469 8.81 5.21 -18.09
N ILE A 470 9.47 5.21 -16.93
CA ILE A 470 9.60 4.04 -16.06
C ILE A 470 8.88 4.37 -14.75
N LEU A 471 7.75 3.71 -14.50
CA LEU A 471 6.83 3.99 -13.41
C LEU A 471 6.59 2.76 -12.54
N ALA A 472 5.96 2.97 -11.38
CA ALA A 472 5.47 1.91 -10.48
C ALA A 472 6.47 0.78 -10.17
N VAL A 473 7.77 1.12 -10.05
CA VAL A 473 8.82 0.14 -9.77
C VAL A 473 8.57 -0.54 -8.43
N SER A 474 8.50 -1.88 -8.46
CA SER A 474 8.21 -2.74 -7.33
C SER A 474 9.16 -3.94 -7.32
N PRO A 475 9.57 -4.46 -6.15
CA PRO A 475 9.13 -4.08 -4.80
C PRO A 475 9.81 -2.81 -4.28
N CYS A 476 9.05 -1.85 -3.74
CA CYS A 476 9.62 -0.69 -3.05
C CYS A 476 8.91 -0.42 -1.72
N VAL A 477 9.68 -0.06 -0.69
CA VAL A 477 9.15 0.19 0.67
C VAL A 477 9.28 1.67 0.98
N ASP A 478 8.16 2.32 1.32
CA ASP A 478 8.07 3.76 1.61
C ASP A 478 8.76 4.59 0.52
N CYS A 479 8.32 4.36 -0.72
CA CYS A 479 8.87 4.92 -1.94
C CYS A 479 10.35 4.59 -2.18
N GLY A 480 10.93 3.58 -1.52
CA GLY A 480 12.36 3.26 -1.61
C GLY A 480 13.21 3.94 -0.52
N ARG A 481 12.60 4.35 0.60
CA ARG A 481 13.34 4.80 1.80
C ARG A 481 13.99 3.63 2.53
N TYR A 482 13.29 2.50 2.59
CA TYR A 482 13.77 1.30 3.28
C TYR A 482 14.04 0.18 2.29
N ALA A 483 14.95 -0.71 2.68
CA ALA A 483 15.31 -1.86 1.88
C ALA A 483 14.21 -2.92 1.93
N VAL A 484 13.94 -3.55 0.78
CA VAL A 484 13.19 -4.80 0.73
C VAL A 484 14.06 -5.92 1.28
N LYS A 485 13.45 -6.91 1.94
CA LYS A 485 14.18 -8.07 2.49
C LYS A 485 13.91 -9.32 1.67
N ARG A 486 15.00 -10.03 1.37
CA ARG A 486 15.01 -11.32 0.66
C ARG A 486 16.07 -12.21 1.27
N GLU A 487 16.22 -13.43 0.76
CA GLU A 487 17.25 -14.37 1.23
C GLU A 487 18.07 -14.96 0.09
N VAL A 488 19.23 -15.50 0.46
CA VAL A 488 20.04 -16.31 -0.45
C VAL A 488 19.24 -17.50 -0.97
N GLY A 489 19.27 -17.70 -2.29
CA GLY A 489 18.52 -18.72 -3.01
C GLY A 489 17.15 -18.26 -3.49
N ASP A 490 16.73 -17.04 -3.14
CA ASP A 490 15.50 -16.43 -3.64
C ASP A 490 15.70 -15.74 -5.00
N VAL A 491 14.60 -15.36 -5.64
CA VAL A 491 14.56 -14.58 -6.87
C VAL A 491 13.86 -13.27 -6.60
N LEU A 492 14.58 -12.16 -6.74
CA LEU A 492 13.98 -10.84 -6.71
C LEU A 492 13.26 -10.61 -8.04
N GLU A 493 11.94 -10.74 -8.01
CA GLU A 493 11.07 -10.32 -9.11
C GLU A 493 10.88 -8.80 -9.07
N VAL A 494 11.42 -8.12 -10.07
CA VAL A 494 11.33 -6.66 -10.24
C VAL A 494 10.28 -6.37 -11.30
N THR A 495 9.34 -5.50 -10.98
CA THR A 495 8.26 -5.14 -11.88
C THR A 495 8.19 -3.63 -12.05
N ALA A 496 7.81 -3.17 -13.23
CA ALA A 496 7.62 -1.75 -13.53
C ALA A 496 6.68 -1.56 -14.71
N ASP A 497 6.07 -0.39 -14.77
CA ASP A 497 5.28 0.02 -15.93
C ASP A 497 6.22 0.84 -16.83
N ILE A 498 6.44 0.38 -18.05
CA ILE A 498 7.43 0.99 -18.96
C ILE A 498 6.72 1.38 -20.25
N LEU A 499 6.60 2.69 -20.47
CA LEU A 499 5.79 3.28 -21.52
C LEU A 499 6.62 4.18 -22.41
N LYS A 500 6.19 4.34 -23.67
CA LYS A 500 6.74 5.29 -24.62
C LYS A 500 5.61 5.79 -25.52
N ASP A 501 5.72 7.03 -25.98
CA ASP A 501 4.89 7.54 -27.07
C ASP A 501 5.04 6.72 -28.37
N GLY A 502 3.99 6.70 -29.19
CA GLY A 502 3.95 6.00 -30.47
C GLY A 502 3.68 4.50 -30.35
N HIS A 503 4.15 3.73 -31.35
CA HIS A 503 3.90 2.28 -31.46
C HIS A 503 5.18 1.45 -31.52
N ASP A 504 6.33 2.09 -31.28
CA ASP A 504 7.62 1.41 -31.30
C ASP A 504 7.70 0.36 -30.20
N LYS A 505 8.32 -0.78 -30.49
CA LYS A 505 8.62 -1.79 -29.49
C LYS A 505 9.67 -1.27 -28.52
N LEU A 506 9.53 -1.66 -27.25
CA LEU A 506 10.49 -1.35 -26.19
C LEU A 506 11.30 -2.59 -25.82
N ALA A 507 12.47 -2.34 -25.25
CA ALA A 507 13.24 -3.35 -24.52
C ALA A 507 13.69 -2.75 -23.19
N ALA A 508 13.72 -3.57 -22.15
CA ALA A 508 14.11 -3.14 -20.81
C ALA A 508 15.00 -4.17 -20.10
N ARG A 509 15.80 -3.66 -19.15
CA ARG A 509 16.70 -4.43 -18.30
C ARG A 509 16.60 -3.95 -16.85
N VAL A 510 16.56 -4.91 -15.93
CA VAL A 510 16.83 -4.64 -14.52
C VAL A 510 18.34 -4.62 -14.36
N LEU A 511 18.85 -3.55 -13.76
CA LEU A 511 20.25 -3.40 -13.42
C LEU A 511 20.41 -3.61 -11.92
N TRP A 512 21.34 -4.45 -11.49
CA TRP A 512 21.66 -4.61 -10.07
C TRP A 512 23.16 -4.73 -9.82
N ARG A 513 23.56 -4.44 -8.58
CA ARG A 513 24.95 -4.58 -8.11
C ARG A 513 24.99 -4.72 -6.59
N GLU A 514 26.10 -5.21 -6.07
CA GLU A 514 26.37 -5.14 -4.63
C GLU A 514 26.61 -3.69 -4.22
N LYS A 515 26.17 -3.32 -3.01
CA LYS A 515 26.26 -1.95 -2.53
C LYS A 515 27.72 -1.57 -2.35
N GLY A 516 28.19 -0.61 -3.15
CA GLY A 516 29.60 -0.17 -3.20
C GLY A 516 30.33 -0.58 -4.48
N ASP A 517 29.80 -1.53 -5.25
CA ASP A 517 30.38 -1.92 -6.54
C ASP A 517 30.18 -0.85 -7.61
N ALA A 518 31.14 -0.74 -8.53
CA ALA A 518 31.04 0.17 -9.68
C ALA A 518 30.28 -0.45 -10.87
N VAL A 519 30.33 -1.79 -11.01
CA VAL A 519 29.85 -2.50 -12.19
C VAL A 519 28.42 -3.00 -11.97
N TRP A 520 27.53 -2.70 -12.92
CA TRP A 520 26.16 -3.21 -12.95
C TRP A 520 26.11 -4.58 -13.66
N ARG A 521 25.35 -5.49 -13.09
CA ARG A 521 24.85 -6.70 -13.77
C ARG A 521 23.46 -6.39 -14.32
N GLU A 522 23.02 -7.14 -15.33
CA GLU A 522 21.74 -6.90 -15.98
C GLU A 522 21.00 -8.19 -16.37
N ALA A 523 19.67 -8.10 -16.43
CA ALA A 523 18.77 -9.17 -16.84
C ALA A 523 17.58 -8.55 -17.59
N PRO A 524 16.99 -9.24 -18.57
CA PRO A 524 15.78 -8.79 -19.25
C PRO A 524 14.65 -8.50 -18.28
N LEU A 525 13.91 -7.42 -18.51
CA LEU A 525 12.49 -7.45 -18.18
C LEU A 525 11.72 -7.94 -19.41
N GLU A 526 10.73 -8.77 -19.17
CA GLU A 526 9.80 -9.31 -20.15
C GLU A 526 8.47 -8.58 -20.03
N TYR A 527 7.92 -8.16 -21.17
CA TYR A 527 6.58 -7.59 -21.25
C TYR A 527 5.55 -8.66 -20.86
N GLN A 528 4.55 -8.28 -20.06
CA GLN A 528 3.42 -9.12 -19.70
C GLN A 528 2.15 -8.64 -20.40
N ASP A 529 1.52 -7.62 -19.82
CA ASP A 529 0.28 -7.01 -20.28
C ASP A 529 0.20 -5.56 -19.77
N ASN A 530 -0.56 -4.71 -20.47
CA ASN A 530 -0.82 -3.32 -20.07
C ASN A 530 0.45 -2.54 -19.63
N ASP A 531 1.49 -2.58 -20.47
CA ASP A 531 2.80 -1.95 -20.21
C ASP A 531 3.52 -2.42 -18.93
N ARG A 532 3.09 -3.52 -18.33
CA ARG A 532 3.74 -4.16 -17.20
C ARG A 532 4.90 -5.02 -17.67
N TRP A 533 6.06 -4.81 -17.06
CA TRP A 533 7.28 -5.55 -17.32
C TRP A 533 7.75 -6.28 -16.07
N ILE A 534 8.31 -7.48 -16.24
CA ILE A 534 8.82 -8.31 -15.14
C ILE A 534 10.24 -8.77 -15.45
N GLY A 535 11.19 -8.44 -14.57
CA GLY A 535 12.55 -8.96 -14.56
C GLY A 535 12.81 -9.81 -13.33
N ARG A 536 13.74 -10.76 -13.44
CA ARG A 536 14.08 -11.69 -12.35
C ARG A 536 15.56 -11.64 -12.07
N VAL A 537 15.92 -11.36 -10.81
CA VAL A 537 17.31 -11.29 -10.35
C VAL A 537 17.56 -12.40 -9.33
N PRO A 538 18.40 -13.40 -9.65
CA PRO A 538 18.74 -14.45 -8.70
C PRO A 538 19.63 -13.90 -7.58
N LEU A 539 19.32 -14.28 -6.34
CA LEU A 539 20.00 -13.80 -5.14
C LEU A 539 20.94 -14.86 -4.58
N GLU A 540 22.21 -14.81 -4.97
CA GLU A 540 23.17 -15.90 -4.73
C GLU A 540 23.99 -15.75 -3.44
N ARG A 541 24.06 -14.55 -2.86
CA ARG A 541 24.98 -14.22 -1.77
C ARG A 541 24.29 -13.40 -0.69
N ASN A 542 24.70 -13.62 0.56
CA ASN A 542 24.28 -12.78 1.67
C ASN A 542 25.00 -11.44 1.56
N THR A 543 24.28 -10.39 1.18
CA THR A 543 24.83 -9.07 0.87
C THR A 543 23.72 -8.02 0.82
N ARG A 544 24.12 -6.75 0.65
CA ARG A 544 23.20 -5.67 0.31
C ARG A 544 23.33 -5.37 -1.16
N LEU A 545 22.21 -5.46 -1.88
CA LEU A 545 22.15 -5.13 -3.29
C LEU A 545 21.48 -3.77 -3.48
N THR A 546 21.77 -3.17 -4.62
CA THR A 546 21.01 -2.05 -5.16
C THR A 546 20.53 -2.39 -6.56
N TYR A 547 19.32 -1.96 -6.92
CA TYR A 547 18.81 -2.16 -8.28
C TYR A 547 18.10 -0.91 -8.84
N THR A 548 18.03 -0.84 -10.17
CA THR A 548 17.26 0.15 -10.95
C THR A 548 16.85 -0.49 -12.29
N ILE A 549 16.15 0.25 -13.14
CA ILE A 549 15.67 -0.21 -14.44
C ILE A 549 16.21 0.72 -15.53
N GLU A 550 16.55 0.13 -16.67
CA GLU A 550 16.95 0.84 -17.88
C GLU A 550 16.10 0.33 -19.05
N ALA A 551 15.54 1.24 -19.85
CA ALA A 551 14.68 0.93 -20.99
C ALA A 551 15.05 1.77 -22.22
N TRP A 552 14.83 1.22 -23.42
CA TRP A 552 15.12 1.88 -24.69
C TRP A 552 14.15 1.41 -25.79
N GLY A 553 14.03 2.19 -26.86
CA GLY A 553 13.28 1.79 -28.05
C GLY A 553 14.03 0.72 -28.85
N ASP A 554 13.39 -0.39 -29.16
CA ASP A 554 13.95 -1.47 -29.96
C ASP A 554 13.58 -1.29 -31.44
N GLY A 555 14.43 -0.55 -32.16
CA GLY A 555 14.22 -0.26 -33.58
C GLY A 555 14.21 -1.52 -34.47
N TYR A 556 14.94 -2.58 -34.09
CA TYR A 556 14.93 -3.83 -34.87
C TYR A 556 13.64 -4.62 -34.63
N GLU A 557 13.20 -4.78 -33.39
CA GLU A 557 11.96 -5.51 -33.10
C GLU A 557 10.73 -4.77 -33.65
N THR A 558 10.77 -3.43 -33.65
CA THR A 558 9.75 -2.58 -34.32
C THR A 558 9.70 -2.88 -35.82
N TRP A 559 10.85 -2.77 -36.49
CA TRP A 559 10.96 -3.07 -37.92
C TRP A 559 10.56 -4.52 -38.26
N ARG A 560 10.97 -5.49 -37.42
CA ARG A 560 10.69 -6.91 -37.61
C ARG A 560 9.20 -7.21 -37.52
N ASP A 561 8.49 -6.60 -36.58
CA ASP A 561 7.03 -6.73 -36.43
C ASP A 561 6.31 -6.17 -37.67
N ASP A 562 6.71 -4.96 -38.11
CA ASP A 562 6.12 -4.28 -39.26
C ASP A 562 6.33 -5.04 -40.57
N ILE A 563 7.56 -5.46 -40.89
CA ILE A 563 7.83 -6.21 -42.12
C ILE A 563 7.13 -7.58 -42.11
N SER A 564 7.01 -8.23 -40.94
CA SER A 564 6.31 -9.52 -40.83
C SER A 564 4.81 -9.38 -41.10
N LYS A 565 4.17 -8.32 -40.58
CA LYS A 565 2.75 -8.01 -40.85
C LYS A 565 2.51 -7.69 -42.33
N LYS A 566 3.37 -6.86 -42.93
CA LYS A 566 3.27 -6.50 -44.37
C LYS A 566 3.42 -7.73 -45.27
N ARG A 567 4.39 -8.61 -44.98
CA ARG A 567 4.57 -9.89 -45.68
C ARG A 567 3.37 -10.82 -45.53
N ALA A 568 2.84 -10.96 -44.31
CA ALA A 568 1.64 -11.77 -44.08
C ALA A 568 0.41 -11.25 -44.84
N ALA A 569 0.33 -9.93 -45.08
CA ALA A 569 -0.69 -9.29 -45.91
C ALA A 569 -0.40 -9.36 -47.42
N GLY A 570 0.71 -9.97 -47.85
CA GLY A 570 1.11 -10.08 -49.26
C GLY A 570 1.56 -8.76 -49.89
N GLN A 571 1.97 -7.78 -49.08
CA GLN A 571 2.46 -6.50 -49.58
C GLN A 571 3.93 -6.59 -50.00
N PRO A 572 4.35 -5.91 -51.09
CA PRO A 572 5.77 -5.79 -51.44
C PRO A 572 6.50 -4.93 -50.40
N VAL A 573 7.70 -5.36 -49.98
CA VAL A 573 8.49 -4.74 -48.90
C VAL A 573 9.92 -4.27 -49.28
N PRO A 574 10.15 -3.66 -50.46
CA PRO A 574 11.50 -3.32 -50.91
C PRO A 574 12.15 -2.21 -50.06
N VAL A 575 11.35 -1.30 -49.50
CA VAL A 575 11.85 -0.20 -48.64
C VAL A 575 12.25 -0.73 -47.27
N GLU A 576 11.42 -1.59 -46.69
CA GLU A 576 11.67 -2.21 -45.39
C GLU A 576 12.93 -3.10 -45.46
N ILE A 577 13.22 -3.74 -46.59
CA ILE A 577 14.47 -4.47 -46.79
C ILE A 577 15.70 -3.55 -46.68
N ILE A 578 15.60 -2.32 -47.21
CA ILE A 578 16.67 -1.31 -47.10
C ILE A 578 16.82 -0.85 -45.64
N GLU A 579 15.71 -0.57 -44.97
CA GLU A 579 15.69 -0.20 -43.54
C GLU A 579 16.29 -1.29 -42.65
N GLY A 580 15.92 -2.54 -42.86
CA GLY A 580 16.48 -3.70 -42.16
C GLY A 580 17.98 -3.81 -42.36
N ARG A 581 18.47 -3.63 -43.59
CA ARG A 581 19.90 -3.61 -43.88
C ARG A 581 20.62 -2.46 -43.15
N LEU A 582 20.00 -1.29 -43.04
CA LEU A 582 20.58 -0.16 -42.27
C LEU A 582 20.69 -0.50 -40.79
N LEU A 583 19.68 -1.14 -40.21
CA LEU A 583 19.69 -1.59 -38.81
C LEU A 583 20.81 -2.63 -38.55
N LEU A 584 20.95 -3.62 -39.43
CA LEU A 584 22.01 -4.64 -39.32
C LEU A 584 23.41 -4.02 -39.44
N ASN A 585 23.61 -3.12 -40.41
CA ASN A 585 24.88 -2.39 -40.57
C ASN A 585 25.18 -1.49 -39.37
N GLY A 586 24.17 -0.81 -38.82
CA GLY A 586 24.32 0.03 -37.63
C GLY A 586 24.64 -0.75 -36.35
N ALA A 587 24.31 -2.04 -36.31
CA ALA A 587 24.65 -2.92 -35.18
C ALA A 587 26.08 -3.48 -35.25
N LEU A 588 26.61 -3.70 -36.46
CA LEU A 588 27.91 -4.33 -36.68
C LEU A 588 29.09 -3.68 -35.90
N PRO A 589 29.21 -2.34 -35.78
CA PRO A 589 30.29 -1.70 -35.03
C PRO A 589 30.28 -2.02 -33.53
N ARG A 590 29.11 -2.34 -32.96
CA ARG A 590 28.95 -2.66 -31.54
C ARG A 590 29.34 -4.10 -31.23
N MET A 591 29.21 -5.00 -32.21
CA MET A 591 29.48 -6.42 -32.04
C MET A 591 30.97 -6.75 -31.92
N GLN A 592 31.28 -7.79 -31.16
CA GLN A 592 32.64 -8.27 -30.94
C GLN A 592 32.78 -9.78 -31.20
N GLY A 593 34.01 -10.23 -31.47
CA GLY A 593 34.36 -11.64 -31.61
C GLY A 593 33.52 -12.41 -32.65
N ALA A 594 33.12 -13.63 -32.29
CA ALA A 594 32.38 -14.54 -33.17
C ALA A 594 31.01 -13.99 -33.63
N ASP A 595 30.36 -13.12 -32.83
CA ASP A 595 29.09 -12.50 -33.22
C ASP A 595 29.27 -11.52 -34.38
N ARG A 596 30.36 -10.73 -34.36
CA ARG A 596 30.70 -9.82 -35.47
C ARG A 596 30.98 -10.58 -36.77
N GLU A 597 31.71 -11.70 -36.68
CA GLU A 597 31.96 -12.55 -37.84
C GLU A 597 30.69 -13.18 -38.40
N ARG A 598 29.75 -13.58 -37.52
CA ARG A 598 28.44 -14.11 -37.93
C ARG A 598 27.60 -13.03 -38.62
N MET A 599 27.51 -11.82 -38.06
CA MET A 599 26.77 -10.74 -38.69
C MET A 599 27.40 -10.30 -40.01
N THR A 600 28.73 -10.32 -40.13
CA THR A 600 29.42 -10.05 -41.40
C THR A 600 29.06 -11.08 -42.46
N ARG A 601 28.97 -12.37 -42.09
CA ARG A 601 28.48 -13.42 -42.99
C ARG A 601 27.02 -13.22 -43.38
N VAL A 602 26.13 -12.91 -42.42
CA VAL A 602 24.73 -12.59 -42.71
C VAL A 602 24.61 -11.47 -43.74
N LEU A 603 25.38 -10.38 -43.58
CA LEU A 603 25.38 -9.26 -44.53
C LEU A 603 25.90 -9.68 -45.92
N SER A 604 26.93 -10.53 -45.98
CA SER A 604 27.45 -11.08 -47.23
C SER A 604 26.46 -12.01 -47.91
N ASP A 605 25.77 -12.86 -47.15
CA ASP A 605 24.74 -13.77 -47.67
C ASP A 605 23.55 -12.96 -48.20
N LEU A 606 23.15 -11.90 -47.49
CA LEU A 606 22.10 -10.97 -47.91
C LEU A 606 22.40 -10.30 -49.25
N ASP A 607 23.68 -10.01 -49.53
CA ASP A 607 24.15 -9.45 -50.81
C ASP A 607 24.09 -10.46 -51.97
N GLY A 608 24.23 -11.76 -51.67
CA GLY A 608 24.18 -12.84 -52.64
C GLY A 608 22.76 -13.24 -53.07
N ILE A 609 21.73 -12.84 -52.32
CA ILE A 609 20.33 -13.21 -52.60
C ILE A 609 19.74 -12.30 -53.68
N ALA A 610 19.10 -12.89 -54.69
CA ALA A 610 18.45 -12.15 -55.78
C ALA A 610 16.96 -11.85 -55.50
N VAL A 611 16.26 -12.72 -54.77
CA VAL A 611 14.83 -12.63 -54.49
C VAL A 611 14.59 -11.81 -53.21
N GLU A 612 13.72 -10.81 -53.26
CA GLU A 612 13.44 -9.93 -52.11
C GLU A 612 12.84 -10.69 -50.92
N GLU A 613 11.99 -11.68 -51.18
CA GLU A 613 11.35 -12.50 -50.14
C GLU A 613 12.38 -13.26 -49.29
N ASP A 614 13.38 -13.87 -49.95
CA ASP A 614 14.46 -14.61 -49.29
C ASP A 614 15.36 -13.66 -48.46
N LYS A 615 15.53 -12.40 -48.91
CA LYS A 615 16.25 -11.37 -48.13
C LYS A 615 15.52 -11.04 -46.84
N ALA A 616 14.21 -10.81 -46.95
CA ALA A 616 13.37 -10.52 -45.81
C ALA A 616 13.38 -11.70 -44.82
N GLU A 617 13.28 -12.94 -45.30
CA GLU A 617 13.34 -14.15 -44.48
C GLU A 617 14.67 -14.28 -43.72
N LEU A 618 15.80 -14.03 -44.37
CA LEU A 618 17.11 -14.04 -43.70
C LEU A 618 17.20 -12.97 -42.60
N MET A 619 16.73 -11.75 -42.87
CA MET A 619 16.82 -10.64 -41.93
C MET A 619 15.91 -10.78 -40.71
N VAL A 620 14.78 -11.50 -40.80
CA VAL A 620 13.91 -11.79 -39.65
C VAL A 620 14.24 -13.12 -38.97
N SER A 621 15.31 -13.81 -39.39
CA SER A 621 15.69 -15.11 -38.86
C SER A 621 16.04 -15.06 -37.36
N THR A 622 15.83 -16.20 -36.68
CA THR A 622 16.15 -16.35 -35.26
C THR A 622 17.62 -16.04 -34.93
N LEU A 623 18.53 -16.31 -35.88
CA LEU A 623 19.94 -15.95 -35.75
C LEU A 623 20.15 -14.44 -35.66
N VAL A 624 19.52 -13.66 -36.55
CA VAL A 624 19.66 -12.20 -36.60
C VAL A 624 19.02 -11.57 -35.37
N SER A 625 17.82 -12.00 -34.99
CA SER A 625 17.16 -11.54 -33.77
C SER A 625 18.00 -11.80 -32.52
N ALA A 626 18.60 -13.00 -32.40
CA ALA A 626 19.47 -13.33 -31.27
C ALA A 626 20.79 -12.54 -31.25
N LEU A 627 21.32 -12.11 -32.40
CA LEU A 627 22.49 -11.25 -32.47
C LEU A 627 22.15 -9.82 -32.02
N LEU A 628 21.04 -9.26 -32.50
CA LEU A 628 20.64 -7.89 -32.18
C LEU A 628 20.13 -7.73 -30.75
N ALA A 629 19.43 -8.72 -30.20
CA ALA A 629 19.03 -8.72 -28.78
C ALA A 629 20.22 -8.73 -27.81
N ARG A 630 21.38 -9.27 -28.22
CA ARG A 630 22.63 -9.27 -27.44
C ARG A 630 23.44 -7.99 -27.59
N TRP A 631 23.28 -7.28 -28.71
CA TRP A 631 23.99 -6.04 -29.02
C TRP A 631 23.01 -4.90 -29.36
N PRO A 632 22.07 -4.56 -28.45
CA PRO A 632 21.03 -3.57 -28.71
C PRO A 632 21.60 -2.15 -28.84
N ASP A 633 20.82 -1.23 -29.42
CA ASP A 633 21.19 0.19 -29.42
C ASP A 633 20.64 0.84 -28.17
N ARG A 634 21.53 1.29 -27.28
CA ARG A 634 21.18 1.94 -26.02
C ARG A 634 21.58 3.42 -25.99
N SER A 635 21.91 4.01 -27.14
CA SER A 635 22.30 5.42 -27.23
C SER A 635 21.24 6.38 -26.68
N LYS A 636 19.97 5.97 -26.74
CA LYS A 636 18.79 6.68 -26.20
C LYS A 636 18.12 5.95 -25.04
N ALA A 637 18.86 5.17 -24.26
CA ALA A 637 18.29 4.47 -23.11
C ALA A 637 17.97 5.45 -21.97
N VAL A 638 16.81 5.27 -21.34
CA VAL A 638 16.40 5.97 -20.13
C VAL A 638 16.61 5.04 -18.95
N ARG A 639 17.30 5.55 -17.93
CA ARG A 639 17.49 4.86 -16.66
C ARG A 639 16.65 5.54 -15.59
N HIS A 640 15.96 4.74 -14.80
CA HIS A 640 15.20 5.23 -13.66
C HIS A 640 16.14 5.90 -12.65
N ASP A 641 15.78 7.10 -12.23
CA ASP A 641 16.63 7.98 -11.40
C ASP A 641 16.86 7.40 -10.00
N ARG A 642 15.84 6.70 -9.48
CA ARG A 642 15.90 6.09 -8.16
C ARG A 642 16.59 4.74 -8.19
N VAL A 643 17.46 4.54 -7.21
CA VAL A 643 18.11 3.27 -6.92
C VAL A 643 17.52 2.70 -5.63
N TYR A 644 17.07 1.46 -5.67
CA TYR A 644 16.39 0.78 -4.56
C TYR A 644 17.35 -0.16 -3.83
N ASP A 645 17.30 -0.15 -2.50
CA ASP A 645 18.10 -1.05 -1.65
C ASP A 645 17.36 -2.39 -1.44
N VAL A 646 18.11 -3.49 -1.45
CA VAL A 646 17.64 -4.83 -1.07
C VAL A 646 18.63 -5.44 -0.08
N VAL A 647 18.14 -5.96 1.03
CA VAL A 647 18.92 -6.77 1.96
C VAL A 647 18.67 -8.24 1.64
N VAL A 648 19.72 -8.97 1.30
CA VAL A 648 19.67 -10.41 1.02
C VAL A 648 20.28 -11.12 2.23
N ASP A 649 19.46 -11.55 3.17
CA ASP A 649 19.91 -12.26 4.36
C ASP A 649 20.26 -13.73 4.04
N ARG A 650 21.01 -14.40 4.93
CA ARG A 650 21.20 -15.86 4.84
C ARG A 650 19.89 -16.64 5.12
N PRO A 651 19.75 -17.90 4.65
CA PRO A 651 18.48 -18.64 4.72
C PRO A 651 17.86 -18.78 6.12
N LYS A 652 18.69 -18.84 7.18
CA LYS A 652 18.21 -18.93 8.57
C LYS A 652 17.36 -17.73 9.02
N ALA A 653 17.49 -16.58 8.35
CA ALA A 653 16.62 -15.42 8.58
C ALA A 653 15.16 -15.72 8.27
N ARG A 654 14.88 -16.53 7.23
CA ARG A 654 13.54 -16.92 6.80
C ARG A 654 13.06 -18.22 7.42
N PHE A 655 13.96 -19.19 7.64
CA PHE A 655 13.57 -20.50 8.14
C PHE A 655 14.49 -20.97 9.26
N SER A 656 13.94 -21.03 10.49
CA SER A 656 14.62 -21.62 11.64
C SER A 656 13.64 -21.97 12.77
N ALA A 657 14.01 -22.93 13.61
CA ALA A 657 13.35 -23.25 14.88
C ALA A 657 14.25 -22.87 16.05
N TRP A 658 13.72 -22.14 17.03
CA TRP A 658 14.48 -21.58 18.16
C TRP A 658 14.10 -22.24 19.49
N TYR A 659 15.11 -22.52 20.32
CA TYR A 659 14.93 -22.99 21.69
C TYR A 659 15.53 -21.97 22.65
N GLU A 660 14.68 -21.31 23.44
CA GLU A 660 15.12 -20.38 24.49
C GLU A 660 15.47 -21.14 25.75
N MET A 661 16.67 -20.89 26.25
CA MET A 661 17.30 -21.57 27.38
C MET A 661 17.66 -20.58 28.48
N MET A 662 17.17 -20.84 29.68
CA MET A 662 17.68 -20.23 30.91
C MET A 662 18.93 -20.99 31.37
N ALA A 663 20.12 -20.45 31.09
CA ALA A 663 21.39 -21.13 31.31
C ALA A 663 21.56 -21.65 32.76
N ARG A 664 21.27 -20.82 33.76
CA ARG A 664 21.41 -21.15 35.19
C ARG A 664 20.51 -22.28 35.70
N SER A 665 19.52 -22.70 34.91
CA SER A 665 18.57 -23.75 35.26
C SER A 665 18.86 -25.10 34.60
N GLN A 666 19.96 -25.21 33.84
CA GLN A 666 20.31 -26.47 33.15
C GLN A 666 21.06 -27.48 34.05
N GLY A 667 21.08 -27.23 35.36
CA GLY A 667 21.76 -28.05 36.35
C GLY A 667 20.82 -29.04 37.04
N THR A 668 21.34 -29.70 38.07
CA THR A 668 20.59 -30.70 38.86
C THR A 668 20.38 -30.29 40.32
N ASP A 669 20.94 -29.15 40.74
CA ASP A 669 20.83 -28.63 42.10
C ASP A 669 19.87 -27.43 42.13
N PRO A 670 18.73 -27.50 42.82
CA PRO A 670 17.75 -26.41 42.85
C PRO A 670 18.21 -25.20 43.68
N ASN A 671 19.35 -25.28 44.38
CA ASN A 671 19.86 -24.20 45.22
C ASN A 671 21.09 -23.50 44.63
N ARG A 672 21.50 -23.85 43.41
CA ARG A 672 22.72 -23.34 42.78
C ARG A 672 22.51 -23.10 41.29
N SER A 673 23.20 -22.09 40.77
CA SER A 673 23.31 -21.86 39.33
C SER A 673 24.06 -22.99 38.63
N ALA A 674 23.50 -23.47 37.53
CA ALA A 674 24.22 -24.24 36.52
C ALA A 674 25.31 -23.40 35.84
N ASN A 675 26.24 -24.06 35.15
CA ASN A 675 27.27 -23.40 34.32
C ASN A 675 27.18 -23.83 32.84
N PHE A 676 28.03 -23.27 31.97
CA PHE A 676 28.00 -23.61 30.54
C PHE A 676 28.24 -25.11 30.26
N ARG A 677 29.01 -25.82 31.09
CA ARG A 677 29.19 -27.29 30.96
C ARG A 677 27.93 -28.06 31.28
N ASP A 678 27.10 -27.56 32.18
CA ASP A 678 25.78 -28.14 32.43
C ASP A 678 24.84 -27.86 31.25
N CYS A 679 24.88 -26.66 30.67
CA CYS A 679 24.12 -26.33 29.46
C CYS A 679 24.50 -27.24 28.27
N GLU A 680 25.79 -27.58 28.09
CA GLU A 680 26.25 -28.50 27.04
C GLU A 680 25.54 -29.86 27.08
N LYS A 681 25.20 -30.37 28.26
CA LYS A 681 24.52 -31.67 28.43
C LYS A 681 23.11 -31.67 27.83
N ARG A 682 22.49 -30.50 27.67
CA ARG A 682 21.15 -30.33 27.08
C ARG A 682 21.19 -30.36 25.54
N LEU A 683 22.32 -30.00 24.92
CA LEU A 683 22.44 -29.81 23.47
C LEU A 683 22.06 -31.03 22.63
N PRO A 684 22.44 -32.28 22.98
CA PRO A 684 22.06 -33.45 22.18
C PRO A 684 20.54 -33.62 22.04
N GLU A 685 19.77 -33.35 23.10
CA GLU A 685 18.31 -33.47 23.04
C GLU A 685 17.66 -32.28 22.31
N ILE A 686 18.17 -31.06 22.49
CA ILE A 686 17.68 -29.89 21.73
C ILE A 686 17.92 -30.10 20.23
N ALA A 687 19.09 -30.60 19.85
CA ALA A 687 19.42 -30.95 18.47
C ALA A 687 18.51 -32.07 17.94
N ARG A 688 18.24 -33.10 18.74
CA ARG A 688 17.31 -34.19 18.39
C ARG A 688 15.90 -33.66 18.12
N MET A 689 15.40 -32.73 18.94
CA MET A 689 14.11 -32.07 18.71
C MET A 689 14.09 -31.22 17.44
N GLY A 690 15.23 -30.96 16.81
CA GLY A 690 15.32 -30.31 15.51
C GLY A 690 15.28 -28.79 15.59
N PHE A 691 15.84 -28.21 16.65
CA PHE A 691 16.10 -26.78 16.70
C PHE A 691 17.37 -26.41 15.94
N ASP A 692 17.42 -25.16 15.46
CA ASP A 692 18.53 -24.61 14.69
C ASP A 692 19.26 -23.48 15.44
N VAL A 693 18.63 -22.95 16.50
CA VAL A 693 19.12 -21.84 17.32
C VAL A 693 18.86 -22.12 18.80
N VAL A 694 19.87 -21.93 19.64
CA VAL A 694 19.77 -21.87 21.11
C VAL A 694 19.85 -20.40 21.52
N TYR A 695 18.73 -19.85 21.99
CA TYR A 695 18.64 -18.48 22.48
C TYR A 695 18.89 -18.45 23.99
N LEU A 696 19.92 -17.73 24.42
CA LEU A 696 20.24 -17.54 25.84
C LEU A 696 19.67 -16.21 26.34
N LEU A 697 18.92 -16.26 27.44
CA LEU A 697 18.67 -15.08 28.28
C LEU A 697 19.99 -14.44 28.73
N PRO A 698 19.99 -13.19 29.24
CA PRO A 698 21.22 -12.50 29.62
C PRO A 698 22.15 -13.35 30.48
N ILE A 699 23.41 -13.48 30.04
CA ILE A 699 24.46 -14.30 30.67
C ILE A 699 25.45 -13.47 31.51
N HIS A 700 25.10 -12.21 31.78
CA HIS A 700 25.97 -11.22 32.41
C HIS A 700 25.83 -11.24 33.94
N PRO A 701 26.78 -10.67 34.69
CA PRO A 701 26.63 -10.47 36.12
C PRO A 701 25.31 -9.77 36.49
N ILE A 702 24.68 -10.20 37.59
CA ILE A 702 23.36 -9.71 38.01
C ILE A 702 23.51 -8.81 39.25
N GLY A 703 22.88 -7.63 39.20
CA GLY A 703 22.92 -6.64 40.26
C GLY A 703 22.44 -7.15 41.62
N ARG A 704 23.00 -6.58 42.70
CA ARG A 704 22.65 -6.89 44.09
C ARG A 704 21.74 -5.83 44.70
N VAL A 705 21.77 -4.61 44.18
CA VAL A 705 20.97 -3.50 44.68
C VAL A 705 19.54 -3.60 44.15
N HIS A 706 18.55 -3.55 45.05
CA HIS A 706 17.12 -3.74 44.72
C HIS A 706 16.80 -5.04 43.96
N ARG A 707 17.66 -6.06 44.11
CA ARG A 707 17.46 -7.39 43.51
C ARG A 707 16.09 -7.94 43.89
N LYS A 708 15.38 -8.46 42.89
CA LYS A 708 14.10 -9.14 43.07
C LYS A 708 14.30 -10.59 43.53
N GLY A 709 13.46 -11.04 44.46
CA GLY A 709 13.42 -12.44 44.91
C GLY A 709 12.37 -13.26 44.15
N PRO A 710 12.17 -14.53 44.54
CA PRO A 710 11.19 -15.44 43.95
C PRO A 710 9.80 -14.82 43.78
N ASP A 711 9.09 -15.23 42.73
CA ASP A 711 7.76 -14.72 42.37
C ASP A 711 7.70 -13.18 42.21
N ASN A 712 8.80 -12.58 41.72
CA ASN A 712 8.92 -11.14 41.47
C ASN A 712 8.78 -10.30 42.75
N SER A 713 9.22 -10.84 43.91
CA SER A 713 9.19 -10.12 45.18
C SER A 713 10.17 -8.93 45.17
N LEU A 714 9.83 -7.87 45.90
CA LEU A 714 10.68 -6.68 46.00
C LEU A 714 11.90 -6.87 46.91
N VAL A 715 11.97 -7.98 47.64
CA VAL A 715 13.01 -8.26 48.63
C VAL A 715 13.56 -9.65 48.35
N ALA A 716 14.79 -9.70 47.84
CA ALA A 716 15.56 -10.93 47.70
C ALA A 716 16.14 -11.38 49.05
N ALA A 717 16.06 -12.67 49.33
CA ALA A 717 16.80 -13.34 50.39
C ALA A 717 18.28 -13.55 49.99
N GLU A 718 19.13 -13.86 50.97
CA GLU A 718 20.50 -14.25 50.71
C GLU A 718 20.52 -15.55 49.87
N GLY A 719 21.24 -15.52 48.74
CA GLY A 719 21.30 -16.65 47.80
C GLY A 719 20.28 -16.59 46.66
N ASP A 720 19.29 -15.69 46.69
CA ASP A 720 18.36 -15.55 45.58
C ASP A 720 19.08 -15.04 44.32
N PRO A 721 18.83 -15.65 43.15
CA PRO A 721 19.63 -15.39 41.95
C PRO A 721 19.26 -14.08 41.24
N GLY A 722 18.08 -13.49 41.54
CA GLY A 722 17.62 -12.27 40.89
C GLY A 722 17.21 -12.45 39.43
N SER A 723 16.87 -11.33 38.78
CA SER A 723 16.53 -11.28 37.36
C SER A 723 17.78 -11.25 36.48
N PRO A 724 17.92 -12.12 35.46
CA PRO A 724 19.01 -12.01 34.47
C PRO A 724 19.05 -10.65 33.76
N TYR A 725 17.88 -10.01 33.61
CA TYR A 725 17.73 -8.71 32.97
C TYR A 725 18.24 -7.54 33.84
N ALA A 726 18.55 -7.77 35.12
CA ALA A 726 19.22 -6.79 35.99
C ALA A 726 20.75 -6.83 35.78
N ILE A 727 21.16 -6.51 34.55
CA ILE A 727 22.54 -6.62 34.08
C ILE A 727 23.44 -5.62 34.81
N GLY A 728 24.53 -6.12 35.39
CA GLY A 728 25.61 -5.31 35.95
C GLY A 728 25.82 -5.50 37.42
N SER A 729 27.06 -5.76 37.80
CA SER A 729 27.53 -5.72 39.17
C SER A 729 29.00 -5.33 39.21
N VAL A 730 29.65 -5.40 40.37
CA VAL A 730 31.08 -5.08 40.49
C VAL A 730 31.98 -6.00 39.65
N GLU A 731 31.49 -7.18 39.28
CA GLU A 731 32.17 -8.17 38.45
C GLU A 731 32.15 -7.83 36.95
N GLY A 732 31.28 -6.93 36.48
CA GLY A 732 31.22 -6.50 35.09
C GLY A 732 29.83 -6.15 34.58
N GLY A 733 29.75 -5.77 33.30
CA GLY A 733 28.54 -5.35 32.58
C GLY A 733 28.22 -6.23 31.36
N HIS A 734 27.72 -5.62 30.28
CA HIS A 734 27.26 -6.31 29.06
C HIS A 734 28.32 -7.11 28.27
N THR A 735 29.61 -6.97 28.58
CA THR A 735 30.71 -7.75 27.96
C THR A 735 31.31 -8.79 28.91
N ALA A 736 30.78 -8.90 30.13
CA ALA A 736 31.20 -9.87 31.13
C ALA A 736 30.27 -11.09 31.16
N ILE A 737 30.83 -12.22 31.60
CA ILE A 737 30.10 -13.46 31.90
C ILE A 737 29.79 -13.48 33.39
N HIS A 738 28.57 -13.90 33.76
CA HIS A 738 28.20 -14.12 35.16
C HIS A 738 29.15 -15.16 35.79
N PRO A 739 29.79 -14.90 36.94
CA PRO A 739 30.81 -15.78 37.51
C PRO A 739 30.37 -17.24 37.68
N ASP A 740 29.12 -17.44 38.09
CA ASP A 740 28.57 -18.80 38.27
C ASP A 740 28.38 -19.58 36.95
N LEU A 741 28.25 -18.89 35.81
CA LEU A 741 28.17 -19.53 34.49
C LEU A 741 29.53 -19.98 33.97
N GLY A 742 30.62 -19.36 34.45
CA GLY A 742 32.00 -19.66 34.08
C GLY A 742 32.75 -18.45 33.55
N THR A 743 33.69 -18.68 32.65
CA THR A 743 34.54 -17.68 32.02
C THR A 743 34.15 -17.42 30.56
N LEU A 744 34.77 -16.41 29.94
CA LEU A 744 34.63 -16.18 28.49
C LEU A 744 35.14 -17.38 27.66
N GLU A 745 36.15 -18.11 28.15
CA GLU A 745 36.64 -19.33 27.50
C GLU A 745 35.60 -20.46 27.57
N ASP A 746 34.91 -20.60 28.69
CA ASP A 746 33.80 -21.55 28.81
C ASP A 746 32.65 -21.20 27.87
N PHE A 747 32.36 -19.91 27.69
CA PHE A 747 31.37 -19.45 26.71
C PHE A 747 31.79 -19.79 25.27
N ARG A 748 33.04 -19.51 24.88
CA ARG A 748 33.57 -19.92 23.56
C ARG A 748 33.46 -21.41 23.34
N HIS A 749 33.76 -22.20 24.38
CA HIS A 749 33.59 -23.65 24.32
C HIS A 749 32.13 -24.05 24.09
N PHE A 750 31.20 -23.42 24.82
CA PHE A 750 29.77 -23.66 24.66
C PHE A 750 29.29 -23.30 23.24
N VAL A 751 29.67 -22.14 22.70
CA VAL A 751 29.35 -21.75 21.32
C VAL A 751 29.85 -22.79 20.32
N ALA A 752 31.10 -23.26 20.48
CA ALA A 752 31.65 -24.31 19.64
C ALA A 752 30.90 -25.65 19.80
N ALA A 753 30.40 -25.97 21.00
CA ALA A 753 29.57 -27.15 21.24
C ALA A 753 28.21 -27.06 20.53
N VAL A 754 27.54 -25.91 20.61
CA VAL A 754 26.28 -25.65 19.89
C VAL A 754 26.47 -25.80 18.37
N GLN A 755 27.56 -25.26 17.83
CA GLN A 755 27.91 -25.39 16.41
C GLN A 755 28.19 -26.84 15.98
N ARG A 756 28.85 -27.66 16.82
CA ARG A 756 29.05 -29.09 16.54
C ARG A 756 27.74 -29.87 16.39
N HIS A 757 26.65 -29.36 16.96
CA HIS A 757 25.30 -29.90 16.82
C HIS A 757 24.50 -29.27 15.67
N GLY A 758 25.13 -28.44 14.82
CA GLY A 758 24.47 -27.77 13.69
C GLY A 758 23.60 -26.57 14.07
N MET A 759 23.65 -26.13 15.33
CA MET A 759 22.87 -25.02 15.87
C MET A 759 23.72 -23.75 15.98
N GLU A 760 23.06 -22.60 16.19
CA GLU A 760 23.72 -21.33 16.50
C GLU A 760 23.28 -20.78 17.84
N VAL A 761 24.12 -19.96 18.46
CA VAL A 761 23.77 -19.23 19.68
C VAL A 761 23.16 -17.88 19.30
N ALA A 762 21.98 -17.59 19.85
CA ALA A 762 21.42 -16.25 19.92
C ALA A 762 21.59 -15.71 21.34
N LEU A 763 22.02 -14.45 21.47
CA LEU A 763 22.18 -13.78 22.76
C LEU A 763 21.08 -12.75 22.95
N ASP A 764 20.53 -12.65 24.17
CA ASP A 764 19.73 -11.50 24.55
C ASP A 764 20.59 -10.22 24.58
N PHE A 765 20.07 -9.14 24.00
CA PHE A 765 20.66 -7.82 24.07
C PHE A 765 19.67 -6.84 24.71
N ALA A 766 19.75 -6.73 26.04
CA ALA A 766 18.95 -5.80 26.84
C ALA A 766 19.73 -4.52 27.21
N ILE A 767 19.31 -3.40 26.62
CA ILE A 767 19.92 -2.08 26.90
C ILE A 767 19.27 -1.47 28.14
N GLN A 768 19.78 -1.88 29.30
CA GLN A 768 19.44 -1.41 30.64
C GLN A 768 20.53 -1.85 31.62
N CYS A 769 20.52 -1.29 32.83
CA CYS A 769 21.54 -1.53 33.84
C CYS A 769 20.92 -1.75 35.21
N ALA A 770 21.46 -2.64 36.02
CA ALA A 770 21.23 -2.64 37.46
C ALA A 770 21.87 -1.40 38.12
N PRO A 771 21.41 -0.96 39.31
CA PRO A 771 21.96 0.21 39.99
C PRO A 771 23.45 0.10 40.35
N ASP A 772 24.00 -1.12 40.39
CA ASP A 772 25.41 -1.43 40.65
C ASP A 772 26.22 -1.75 39.38
N HIS A 773 25.66 -1.53 38.18
CA HIS A 773 26.39 -1.65 36.92
C HIS A 773 27.58 -0.66 36.85
N PRO A 774 28.76 -1.04 36.34
CA PRO A 774 29.94 -0.17 36.28
C PRO A 774 29.70 1.17 35.58
N TRP A 775 28.90 1.19 34.52
CA TRP A 775 28.50 2.42 33.79
C TRP A 775 27.84 3.47 34.68
N ILE A 776 27.17 3.11 35.78
CA ILE A 776 26.57 4.09 36.70
C ILE A 776 27.63 5.03 37.29
N LYS A 777 28.84 4.50 37.55
CA LYS A 777 29.98 5.28 38.05
C LYS A 777 30.86 5.84 36.93
N GLN A 778 31.07 5.05 35.87
CA GLN A 778 31.99 5.39 34.78
C GLN A 778 31.39 6.40 33.80
N HIS A 779 30.08 6.36 33.58
CA HIS A 779 29.34 7.16 32.61
C HIS A 779 28.03 7.68 33.23
N PRO A 780 28.10 8.52 34.29
CA PRO A 780 26.89 9.04 34.94
C PRO A 780 25.99 9.82 33.97
N ASP A 781 26.57 10.45 32.94
CA ASP A 781 25.84 11.23 31.93
C ASP A 781 24.98 10.37 30.98
N TRP A 782 25.13 9.04 31.00
CA TRP A 782 24.24 8.14 30.27
C TRP A 782 22.93 7.88 30.99
N PHE A 783 22.71 8.42 32.20
CA PHE A 783 21.52 8.19 33.00
C PHE A 783 20.81 9.49 33.35
N GLN A 784 19.49 9.42 33.54
CA GLN A 784 18.70 10.56 34.00
C GLN A 784 18.63 10.60 35.52
N TRP A 785 19.42 11.49 36.11
CA TRP A 785 19.43 11.76 37.55
C TRP A 785 18.30 12.71 37.92
N ARG A 786 17.62 12.40 39.01
CA ARG A 786 16.62 13.28 39.63
C ARG A 786 17.32 14.37 40.44
N PRO A 787 16.64 15.48 40.74
CA PRO A 787 17.21 16.58 41.53
C PRO A 787 17.72 16.17 42.92
N ASP A 788 17.22 15.06 43.48
CA ASP A 788 17.66 14.50 44.77
C ASP A 788 18.89 13.57 44.65
N GLY A 789 19.45 13.41 43.44
CA GLY A 789 20.58 12.53 43.18
C GLY A 789 20.24 11.06 43.01
N SER A 790 18.95 10.68 42.96
CA SER A 790 18.52 9.31 42.65
C SER A 790 18.26 9.11 41.15
N ILE A 791 18.35 7.87 40.65
CA ILE A 791 17.98 7.52 39.27
C ILE A 791 16.58 6.90 39.27
N ARG A 792 15.73 7.29 38.31
CA ARG A 792 14.41 6.65 38.14
C ARG A 792 14.60 5.22 37.62
N TYR A 793 14.04 4.24 38.34
CA TYR A 793 13.99 2.85 37.90
C TYR A 793 13.11 2.69 36.64
N ALA A 794 13.34 1.65 35.85
CA ALA A 794 12.62 1.43 34.59
C ALA A 794 11.16 0.98 34.82
N GLU A 795 10.26 1.37 33.92
CA GLU A 795 8.85 0.99 33.95
C GLU A 795 8.38 0.70 32.51
N ASN A 796 7.56 -0.34 32.35
CA ASN A 796 6.74 -0.57 31.16
C ASN A 796 5.29 -0.76 31.63
N PRO A 797 4.55 0.35 31.85
CA PRO A 797 3.30 0.31 32.60
C PRO A 797 2.32 -0.76 32.10
N PRO A 798 1.74 -1.59 33.00
CA PRO A 798 1.78 -1.48 34.46
C PRO A 798 3.01 -2.11 35.14
N LYS A 799 3.95 -2.74 34.41
CA LYS A 799 5.13 -3.42 34.98
C LYS A 799 6.15 -2.40 35.51
N LYS A 800 6.67 -2.66 36.72
CA LYS A 800 7.74 -1.89 37.38
C LYS A 800 8.98 -2.76 37.57
N TYR A 801 10.14 -2.18 37.29
CA TYR A 801 11.42 -2.87 37.35
C TYR A 801 12.38 -2.09 38.27
N GLN A 802 12.19 -2.23 39.58
CA GLN A 802 12.96 -1.54 40.62
C GLN A 802 14.44 -1.95 40.64
N ASP A 803 14.75 -3.11 40.08
CA ASP A 803 16.07 -3.71 39.96
C ASP A 803 16.89 -3.17 38.77
N ILE A 804 16.32 -2.29 37.93
CA ILE A 804 17.01 -1.73 36.75
C ILE A 804 16.73 -0.24 36.54
N VAL A 805 17.65 0.41 35.85
CA VAL A 805 17.58 1.78 35.35
C VAL A 805 17.85 1.81 33.85
N ASN A 806 17.27 2.80 33.17
CA ASN A 806 17.44 3.00 31.73
C ASN A 806 18.54 4.01 31.42
N VAL A 807 19.29 3.75 30.36
CA VAL A 807 20.19 4.74 29.74
C VAL A 807 19.38 5.78 28.95
N THR A 808 19.96 6.95 28.71
CA THR A 808 19.37 8.01 27.90
C THR A 808 20.00 8.08 26.51
N PHE A 809 19.15 8.02 25.49
CA PHE A 809 19.58 8.07 24.08
C PHE A 809 19.62 9.51 23.52
N HIS A 810 19.40 10.51 24.37
CA HIS A 810 19.35 11.92 23.98
C HIS A 810 20.10 12.77 25.03
N GLY A 811 20.86 13.78 24.60
CA GLY A 811 21.68 14.61 25.47
C GLY A 811 23.18 14.44 25.22
N GLY A 812 24.01 15.19 25.96
CA GLY A 812 25.41 15.52 25.63
C GLY A 812 26.29 14.37 25.15
N GLU A 813 26.18 13.18 25.77
CA GLU A 813 27.06 12.02 25.49
C GLU A 813 26.34 10.85 24.80
N ALA A 814 25.20 11.11 24.12
CA ALA A 814 24.43 10.07 23.44
C ALA A 814 25.23 9.32 22.35
N GLU A 815 26.12 10.02 21.63
CA GLU A 815 27.00 9.39 20.64
C GLU A 815 27.96 8.38 21.29
N GLY A 816 28.49 8.71 22.47
CA GLY A 816 29.34 7.80 23.26
C GLY A 816 28.61 6.52 23.63
N LEU A 817 27.37 6.63 24.09
CA LEU A 817 26.50 5.47 24.37
C LEU A 817 26.26 4.64 23.11
N TRP A 818 25.93 5.26 21.97
CA TRP A 818 25.65 4.52 20.73
C TRP A 818 26.88 3.72 20.26
N ARG A 819 28.06 4.34 20.32
CA ARG A 819 29.34 3.68 19.99
C ARG A 819 29.68 2.55 20.96
N GLU A 820 29.43 2.72 22.26
CA GLU A 820 29.63 1.65 23.25
C GLU A 820 28.71 0.46 22.99
N LEU A 821 27.42 0.71 22.72
CA LEU A 821 26.46 -0.35 22.41
C LEU A 821 26.81 -1.10 21.11
N LEU A 822 27.30 -0.40 20.09
CA LEU A 822 27.91 -1.03 18.91
C LEU A 822 29.11 -1.90 19.31
N GLY A 823 29.98 -1.37 20.17
CA GLY A 823 31.13 -2.09 20.72
C GLY A 823 30.75 -3.39 21.42
N VAL A 824 29.67 -3.40 22.21
CA VAL A 824 29.13 -4.59 22.88
C VAL A 824 28.67 -5.63 21.86
N VAL A 825 27.91 -5.24 20.84
CA VAL A 825 27.44 -6.16 19.80
C VAL A 825 28.64 -6.75 19.04
N LEU A 826 29.57 -5.91 18.59
CA LEU A 826 30.77 -6.34 17.87
C LEU A 826 31.70 -7.21 18.72
N PHE A 827 31.75 -6.98 20.04
CA PHE A 827 32.44 -7.87 20.97
C PHE A 827 31.87 -9.28 20.89
N TRP A 828 30.56 -9.47 21.08
CA TRP A 828 29.95 -10.79 21.02
C TRP A 828 29.99 -11.43 19.62
N VAL A 829 29.97 -10.63 18.55
CA VAL A 829 30.21 -11.11 17.19
C VAL A 829 31.62 -11.72 17.08
N ARG A 830 32.65 -11.08 17.63
CA ARG A 830 34.01 -11.65 17.66
C ARG A 830 34.11 -12.92 18.52
N GLU A 831 33.24 -13.05 19.52
CA GLU A 831 33.11 -14.25 20.36
C GLU A 831 32.28 -15.38 19.72
N GLY A 832 31.82 -15.21 18.48
CA GLY A 832 31.14 -16.26 17.70
C GLY A 832 29.62 -16.20 17.71
N VAL A 833 29.01 -15.19 18.34
CA VAL A 833 27.55 -14.95 18.27
C VAL A 833 27.21 -14.33 16.92
N ARG A 834 26.13 -14.81 16.28
CA ARG A 834 25.63 -14.29 14.98
C ARG A 834 24.17 -13.87 15.02
N ILE A 835 23.53 -13.98 16.16
CA ILE A 835 22.10 -13.70 16.31
C ILE A 835 21.89 -12.97 17.62
N PHE A 836 21.15 -11.86 17.58
CA PHE A 836 20.80 -11.09 18.76
C PHE A 836 19.28 -10.99 18.88
N ARG A 837 18.72 -11.47 19.99
CA ARG A 837 17.35 -11.15 20.40
C ARG A 837 17.42 -9.84 21.17
N VAL A 838 16.86 -8.79 20.61
CA VAL A 838 16.92 -7.45 21.20
C VAL A 838 15.69 -7.23 22.07
N ASP A 839 15.92 -6.93 23.35
CA ASP A 839 14.88 -6.71 24.34
C ASP A 839 14.23 -5.34 24.19
N ASN A 840 12.90 -5.31 24.10
CA ASN A 840 12.08 -4.10 24.07
C ASN A 840 12.65 -2.96 23.19
N PRO A 841 13.03 -3.19 21.91
CA PRO A 841 13.69 -2.19 21.08
C PRO A 841 12.81 -0.97 20.81
N HIS A 842 11.48 -1.13 20.94
CA HIS A 842 10.48 -0.07 20.81
C HIS A 842 10.58 1.02 21.90
N THR A 843 11.33 0.77 22.97
CA THR A 843 11.62 1.77 24.02
C THR A 843 12.86 2.61 23.72
N LYS A 844 13.57 2.31 22.62
CA LYS A 844 14.81 2.98 22.17
C LYS A 844 14.57 3.64 20.81
N PRO A 845 15.33 4.69 20.41
CA PRO A 845 15.07 5.41 19.16
C PRO A 845 15.24 4.54 17.92
N ILE A 846 14.32 4.65 16.96
CA ILE A 846 14.41 3.95 15.67
C ILE A 846 15.69 4.30 14.90
N PRO A 847 16.14 5.58 14.81
CA PRO A 847 17.37 5.92 14.10
C PRO A 847 18.62 5.25 14.68
N PHE A 848 18.65 5.00 15.99
CA PHE A 848 19.74 4.25 16.62
C PHE A 848 19.80 2.83 16.07
N TRP A 849 18.67 2.13 16.02
CA TRP A 849 18.62 0.77 15.48
C TRP A 849 18.98 0.70 14.00
N GLU A 850 18.47 1.65 13.21
CA GLU A 850 18.80 1.76 11.79
C GLU A 850 20.30 1.92 11.57
N TRP A 851 20.96 2.77 12.36
CA TRP A 851 22.41 2.96 12.32
C TRP A 851 23.18 1.73 12.81
N LEU A 852 22.84 1.20 13.99
CA LEU A 852 23.53 0.08 14.63
C LEU A 852 23.52 -1.16 13.74
N ILE A 853 22.33 -1.58 13.30
CA ILE A 853 22.14 -2.80 12.52
C ILE A 853 22.89 -2.71 11.20
N ARG A 854 22.77 -1.57 10.49
CA ARG A 854 23.50 -1.35 9.23
C ARG A 854 25.00 -1.41 9.45
N THR A 855 25.51 -0.72 10.46
CA THR A 855 26.94 -0.69 10.76
C THR A 855 27.48 -2.09 11.07
N VAL A 856 26.73 -2.90 11.82
CA VAL A 856 27.12 -4.30 12.09
C VAL A 856 27.11 -5.13 10.82
N GLN A 857 26.06 -5.01 10.00
CA GLN A 857 25.88 -5.83 8.79
C GLN A 857 26.80 -5.43 7.62
N ASP A 858 27.31 -4.20 7.62
CA ASP A 858 28.32 -3.78 6.63
C ASP A 858 29.64 -4.56 6.82
N ASP A 859 30.00 -4.91 8.06
CA ASP A 859 31.19 -5.75 8.37
C ASP A 859 30.85 -7.25 8.52
N TYR A 860 29.64 -7.56 8.99
CA TYR A 860 29.18 -8.91 9.32
C TYR A 860 27.74 -9.15 8.79
N PRO A 861 27.56 -9.31 7.46
CA PRO A 861 26.23 -9.40 6.84
C PRO A 861 25.44 -10.66 7.26
N ASP A 862 26.08 -11.65 7.89
CA ASP A 862 25.45 -12.84 8.43
C ASP A 862 24.79 -12.66 9.80
N VAL A 863 24.98 -11.49 10.44
CA VAL A 863 24.38 -11.20 11.74
C VAL A 863 22.89 -10.87 11.60
N LEU A 864 22.07 -11.56 12.41
CA LEU A 864 20.62 -11.42 12.43
C LEU A 864 20.14 -10.75 13.72
N PHE A 865 19.12 -9.90 13.61
CA PHE A 865 18.49 -9.23 14.75
C PHE A 865 16.99 -9.58 14.85
N LEU A 866 16.57 -10.05 16.02
CA LEU A 866 15.16 -10.31 16.35
C LEU A 866 14.64 -9.20 17.27
N ALA A 867 13.60 -8.48 16.83
CA ALA A 867 12.94 -7.46 17.64
C ALA A 867 11.88 -8.06 18.56
N GLU A 868 12.09 -8.02 19.88
CA GLU A 868 11.02 -8.30 20.85
C GLU A 868 10.19 -7.04 21.11
N ALA A 869 9.25 -6.75 20.21
CA ALA A 869 8.43 -5.55 20.28
C ALA A 869 6.94 -5.87 20.39
N PHE A 870 6.45 -6.14 21.60
CA PHE A 870 5.01 -6.20 21.87
C PHE A 870 4.44 -4.79 22.08
N THR A 871 4.23 -4.09 20.97
CA THR A 871 3.79 -2.68 20.93
C THR A 871 2.90 -2.45 19.72
N ARG A 872 2.27 -1.28 19.59
CA ARG A 872 1.33 -0.96 18.49
C ARG A 872 1.89 -1.33 17.10
N PRO A 873 1.05 -1.83 16.15
CA PRO A 873 1.51 -2.40 14.88
C PRO A 873 2.45 -1.49 14.07
N LYS A 874 2.14 -0.18 13.97
CA LYS A 874 2.96 0.78 13.21
C LYS A 874 4.41 0.85 13.71
N LEU A 875 4.62 0.76 15.03
CA LEU A 875 5.97 0.80 15.61
C LEU A 875 6.71 -0.53 15.40
N MET A 876 6.02 -1.67 15.45
CA MET A 876 6.60 -2.97 15.08
C MET A 876 7.08 -2.97 13.62
N ARG A 877 6.24 -2.49 12.70
CA ARG A 877 6.58 -2.37 11.27
C ARG A 877 7.75 -1.39 11.05
N ALA A 878 7.80 -0.29 11.78
CA ALA A 878 8.91 0.66 11.69
C ALA A 878 10.25 0.06 12.12
N LEU A 879 10.26 -0.78 13.17
CA LEU A 879 11.46 -1.52 13.58
C LEU A 879 11.88 -2.54 12.52
N ALA A 880 10.93 -3.29 11.95
CA ALA A 880 11.21 -4.19 10.85
C ALA A 880 11.86 -3.43 9.68
N LYS A 881 11.27 -2.31 9.24
CA LYS A 881 11.82 -1.42 8.19
C LYS A 881 13.22 -0.87 8.52
N ALA A 882 13.49 -0.56 9.79
CA ALA A 882 14.77 -0.02 10.23
C ALA A 882 15.95 -1.00 10.05
N GLY A 883 15.68 -2.31 10.03
CA GLY A 883 16.71 -3.32 9.76
C GLY A 883 16.54 -4.64 10.50
N PHE A 884 15.63 -4.72 11.48
CA PHE A 884 15.43 -5.96 12.26
C PHE A 884 15.04 -7.13 11.36
N THR A 885 15.90 -8.16 11.28
CA THR A 885 15.72 -9.33 10.42
C THR A 885 14.39 -10.06 10.67
N GLN A 886 14.02 -10.19 11.94
CA GLN A 886 12.83 -10.91 12.41
C GLN A 886 12.10 -10.08 13.48
N SER A 887 10.81 -10.35 13.65
CA SER A 887 9.99 -9.67 14.65
C SER A 887 9.14 -10.65 15.45
N TYR A 888 9.09 -10.50 16.77
CA TYR A 888 8.01 -11.08 17.56
C TYR A 888 6.65 -10.55 17.08
N THR A 889 5.58 -11.27 17.42
CA THR A 889 4.25 -11.06 16.84
C THR A 889 3.15 -11.17 17.89
N TYR A 890 1.91 -10.85 17.52
CA TYR A 890 0.75 -11.05 18.38
C TYR A 890 0.22 -12.48 18.43
N PHE A 891 0.98 -13.46 17.92
CA PHE A 891 0.53 -14.84 17.79
C PHE A 891 -0.07 -15.41 19.08
N THR A 892 0.54 -15.17 20.24
CA THR A 892 0.06 -15.61 21.57
C THR A 892 -1.36 -15.16 21.90
N TRP A 893 -1.78 -14.01 21.37
CA TRP A 893 -3.11 -13.42 21.58
C TRP A 893 -4.03 -13.56 20.37
N ARG A 894 -3.74 -14.51 19.47
CA ARG A 894 -4.61 -14.93 18.37
C ARG A 894 -4.89 -16.42 18.53
N ASN A 895 -6.08 -16.77 18.99
CA ASN A 895 -6.45 -18.13 19.36
C ASN A 895 -7.67 -18.65 18.59
N PHE A 896 -8.55 -17.75 18.14
CA PHE A 896 -9.74 -18.12 17.38
C PHE A 896 -9.47 -18.16 15.87
N LYS A 897 -10.34 -18.87 15.13
CA LYS A 897 -10.20 -19.11 13.68
C LYS A 897 -10.04 -17.82 12.90
N GLN A 898 -10.96 -16.87 13.08
CA GLN A 898 -10.93 -15.59 12.36
C GLN A 898 -9.73 -14.73 12.74
N GLU A 899 -9.38 -14.69 14.04
CA GLU A 899 -8.20 -13.95 14.52
C GLU A 899 -6.91 -14.41 13.85
N LEU A 900 -6.74 -15.73 13.66
CA LEU A 900 -5.58 -16.31 12.98
C LEU A 900 -5.58 -16.04 11.48
N ILE A 901 -6.75 -16.11 10.83
CA ILE A 901 -6.93 -15.80 9.40
C ILE A 901 -6.57 -14.33 9.15
N ASP A 902 -7.18 -13.40 9.89
CA ASP A 902 -6.97 -11.96 9.73
C ASP A 902 -5.50 -11.59 9.97
N TYR A 903 -4.91 -12.14 11.02
CA TYR A 903 -3.53 -11.82 11.38
C TYR A 903 -2.52 -12.37 10.37
N MET A 904 -2.75 -13.57 9.84
CA MET A 904 -1.93 -14.09 8.75
C MET A 904 -2.18 -13.36 7.44
N GLY A 905 -3.40 -12.90 7.16
CA GLY A 905 -3.68 -12.00 6.04
C GLY A 905 -2.85 -10.72 6.13
N GLU A 906 -2.83 -10.07 7.30
CA GLU A 906 -2.01 -8.88 7.55
C GLU A 906 -0.51 -9.13 7.30
N LEU A 907 0.01 -10.26 7.81
CA LEU A 907 1.44 -10.57 7.74
C LEU A 907 1.88 -11.04 6.35
N ALA A 908 1.16 -11.99 5.76
CA ALA A 908 1.54 -12.70 4.54
C ALA A 908 1.08 -11.99 3.25
N GLN A 909 0.02 -11.20 3.31
CA GLN A 909 -0.59 -10.57 2.13
C GLN A 909 -0.60 -9.03 2.20
N GLY A 910 -0.36 -8.45 3.37
CA GLY A 910 -0.28 -7.00 3.57
C GLY A 910 1.12 -6.41 3.38
N GLU A 911 1.27 -5.14 3.77
CA GLU A 911 2.51 -4.35 3.69
C GLU A 911 3.71 -4.95 4.45
N ALA A 912 3.43 -5.86 5.40
CA ALA A 912 4.46 -6.45 6.25
C ALA A 912 5.35 -7.43 5.48
N ARG A 913 4.85 -8.05 4.39
CA ARG A 913 5.51 -9.15 3.68
C ARG A 913 6.95 -8.83 3.27
N ASP A 914 7.20 -7.63 2.75
CA ASP A 914 8.50 -7.25 2.18
C ASP A 914 9.53 -6.80 3.22
N THR A 915 9.14 -6.70 4.50
CA THR A 915 9.97 -6.09 5.55
C THR A 915 9.99 -6.84 6.88
N MET A 916 8.97 -7.62 7.21
CA MET A 916 8.79 -8.24 8.52
C MET A 916 8.67 -9.76 8.38
N ARG A 917 9.62 -10.49 8.95
CA ARG A 917 9.57 -11.95 9.07
C ARG A 917 8.93 -12.32 10.42
N PRO A 918 7.71 -12.87 10.44
CA PRO A 918 6.98 -13.10 11.69
C PRO A 918 7.57 -14.27 12.48
N HIS A 919 8.13 -14.02 13.65
CA HIS A 919 8.70 -15.05 14.52
C HIS A 919 7.67 -15.49 15.58
N PHE A 920 7.12 -16.69 15.43
CA PHE A 920 6.02 -17.17 16.28
C PHE A 920 6.52 -17.86 17.54
N TRP A 921 6.21 -17.28 18.70
CA TRP A 921 6.47 -17.87 20.01
C TRP A 921 5.14 -18.20 20.69
N PRO A 922 4.85 -19.46 21.01
CA PRO A 922 3.63 -19.82 21.73
C PRO A 922 3.73 -19.45 23.23
N THR A 923 4.95 -19.38 23.77
CA THR A 923 5.26 -18.89 25.12
C THR A 923 6.60 -18.16 25.14
N THR A 924 6.79 -17.30 26.13
CA THR A 924 8.08 -16.67 26.49
C THR A 924 8.19 -16.66 28.02
N PRO A 925 9.35 -16.34 28.63
CA PRO A 925 9.48 -16.22 30.08
C PRO A 925 8.52 -15.19 30.73
N ASP A 926 7.94 -14.30 29.92
CA ASP A 926 6.98 -13.26 30.33
C ASP A 926 5.53 -13.56 29.93
N ILE A 927 5.31 -14.51 29.02
CA ILE A 927 4.01 -14.77 28.39
C ILE A 927 3.69 -16.28 28.41
N LEU A 928 2.78 -16.65 29.30
CA LEU A 928 2.02 -17.89 29.34
C LEU A 928 0.55 -17.55 29.05
N PRO A 929 0.10 -17.64 27.78
CA PRO A 929 -1.25 -17.21 27.40
C PRO A 929 -2.34 -18.01 28.11
N PRO A 930 -3.51 -17.40 28.43
CA PRO A 930 -4.62 -18.09 29.11
C PRO A 930 -5.03 -19.40 28.43
N TYR A 931 -4.96 -19.46 27.10
CA TYR A 931 -5.24 -20.68 26.32
C TYR A 931 -4.40 -21.88 26.77
N LEU A 932 -3.11 -21.68 27.06
CA LEU A 932 -2.21 -22.76 27.51
C LEU A 932 -2.33 -23.06 29.00
N GLN A 933 -2.84 -22.12 29.80
CA GLN A 933 -3.09 -22.33 31.23
C GLN A 933 -4.18 -23.38 31.47
N THR A 934 -5.21 -23.40 30.62
CA THR A 934 -6.39 -24.27 30.77
C THR A 934 -6.51 -25.36 29.70
N GLY A 935 -5.89 -25.21 28.53
CA GLY A 935 -5.99 -26.17 27.42
C GLY A 935 -5.24 -27.48 27.61
N GLY A 936 -4.50 -27.65 28.72
CA GLY A 936 -3.74 -28.87 29.01
C GLY A 936 -2.76 -29.26 27.91
N ARG A 937 -2.33 -30.53 27.88
CA ARG A 937 -1.36 -31.03 26.88
C ARG A 937 -1.81 -30.80 25.43
N ALA A 938 -3.11 -30.91 25.16
CA ALA A 938 -3.66 -30.71 23.82
C ALA A 938 -3.47 -29.27 23.34
N GLY A 939 -3.72 -28.28 24.21
CA GLY A 939 -3.48 -26.87 23.90
C GLY A 939 -2.03 -26.59 23.48
N PHE A 940 -1.04 -27.18 24.18
CA PHE A 940 0.38 -27.05 23.79
C PHE A 940 0.65 -27.65 22.41
N ARG A 941 0.08 -28.81 22.08
CA ARG A 941 0.23 -29.44 20.76
C ARG A 941 -0.41 -28.60 19.66
N ILE A 942 -1.60 -28.04 19.90
CA ILE A 942 -2.29 -27.14 18.96
C ILE A 942 -1.44 -25.91 18.66
N ARG A 943 -0.97 -25.21 19.71
CA ARG A 943 -0.16 -24.00 19.56
C ARG A 943 1.20 -24.28 18.92
N LEU A 944 1.78 -25.45 19.20
CA LEU A 944 3.00 -25.91 18.54
C LEU A 944 2.80 -26.09 17.03
N VAL A 945 1.75 -26.81 16.61
CA VAL A 945 1.43 -26.99 15.19
C VAL A 945 1.23 -25.64 14.52
N LEU A 946 0.35 -24.79 15.06
CA LEU A 946 0.07 -23.46 14.51
C LEU A 946 1.33 -22.61 14.35
N ALA A 947 2.19 -22.55 15.38
CA ALA A 947 3.43 -21.77 15.33
C ALA A 947 4.37 -22.27 14.22
N ALA A 948 4.50 -23.59 14.13
CA ALA A 948 5.42 -24.29 13.27
C ALA A 948 4.95 -24.44 11.81
N THR A 949 3.67 -24.23 11.49
CA THR A 949 3.19 -24.39 10.10
C THR A 949 2.63 -23.10 9.50
N LEU A 950 2.15 -22.14 10.31
CA LEU A 950 1.77 -20.82 9.81
C LEU A 950 3.01 -19.97 9.51
N SER A 951 3.99 -19.94 10.42
CA SER A 951 5.25 -19.20 10.20
C SER A 951 6.41 -20.11 9.78
N SER A 952 7.30 -19.58 8.94
CA SER A 952 8.57 -20.20 8.60
C SER A 952 9.63 -20.07 9.71
N VAL A 953 9.45 -19.19 10.69
CA VAL A 953 10.30 -19.09 11.90
C VAL A 953 9.46 -19.16 13.16
N TYR A 954 9.81 -20.06 14.08
CA TYR A 954 9.15 -20.17 15.38
C TYR A 954 10.16 -20.49 16.49
N GLY A 955 9.79 -20.19 17.72
CA GLY A 955 10.58 -20.55 18.90
C GLY A 955 9.73 -21.04 20.05
N ILE A 956 10.35 -21.75 21.01
CA ILE A 956 9.73 -22.13 22.28
C ILE A 956 10.66 -21.81 23.45
N TYR A 957 10.06 -21.46 24.59
CA TYR A 957 10.77 -21.32 25.86
C TYR A 957 10.84 -22.65 26.62
N ASN A 958 12.01 -22.97 27.20
CA ASN A 958 12.20 -24.21 27.95
C ASN A 958 11.10 -24.43 29.00
N GLY A 959 10.54 -25.65 29.03
CA GLY A 959 9.36 -25.98 29.83
C GLY A 959 8.07 -26.04 29.01
N PHE A 960 8.06 -25.44 27.80
CA PHE A 960 6.99 -25.66 26.83
C PHE A 960 6.89 -27.13 26.43
N GLU A 961 8.01 -27.81 26.22
CA GLU A 961 8.02 -29.25 25.88
C GLU A 961 7.49 -30.12 27.02
N LEU A 962 7.41 -29.57 28.22
CA LEU A 962 6.89 -30.23 29.40
C LEU A 962 5.42 -29.87 29.66
N CYS A 963 4.82 -29.01 28.85
CA CYS A 963 3.47 -28.45 29.03
C CYS A 963 3.33 -27.69 30.36
N GLU A 964 4.33 -26.90 30.74
CA GLU A 964 4.25 -26.08 31.96
C GLU A 964 3.17 -25.01 31.85
N ALA A 965 2.08 -25.18 32.61
CA ALA A 965 0.88 -24.33 32.55
C ALA A 965 0.57 -23.58 33.86
N ALA A 966 1.43 -23.72 34.89
CA ALA A 966 1.21 -23.07 36.18
C ALA A 966 1.47 -21.56 36.05
N ALA A 967 0.39 -20.77 36.11
CA ALA A 967 0.42 -19.32 36.03
C ALA A 967 0.13 -18.67 37.39
N VAL A 968 0.60 -17.44 37.57
CA VAL A 968 0.09 -16.57 38.63
C VAL A 968 -1.38 -16.28 38.31
N PRO A 969 -2.33 -16.50 39.24
CA PRO A 969 -3.76 -16.36 38.95
C PRO A 969 -4.13 -15.02 38.29
N GLY A 970 -4.82 -15.09 37.15
CA GLY A 970 -5.26 -13.91 36.39
C GLY A 970 -4.15 -13.15 35.65
N LYS A 971 -2.95 -13.73 35.54
CA LYS A 971 -1.81 -13.14 34.83
C LYS A 971 -1.26 -14.11 33.79
N GLU A 972 -0.46 -13.58 32.87
CA GLU A 972 0.29 -14.35 31.88
C GLU A 972 1.70 -14.72 32.38
N GLU A 973 2.06 -14.39 33.63
CA GLU A 973 3.36 -14.75 34.21
C GLU A 973 3.32 -16.17 34.78
N TYR A 974 4.38 -16.93 34.57
CA TYR A 974 4.57 -18.24 35.20
C TYR A 974 4.60 -18.12 36.73
N LEU A 975 3.93 -19.06 37.42
CA LEU A 975 4.11 -19.27 38.85
C LEU A 975 5.51 -19.83 39.09
N HIS A 976 6.22 -19.33 40.11
CA HIS A 976 7.60 -19.72 40.40
C HIS A 976 8.51 -19.51 39.18
N SER A 977 8.39 -18.33 38.57
CA SER A 977 9.07 -17.98 37.33
C SER A 977 10.58 -18.13 37.46
N GLU A 978 11.16 -18.84 36.49
CA GLU A 978 12.60 -19.10 36.39
C GLU A 978 13.44 -17.82 36.26
N LYS A 979 12.80 -16.68 35.91
CA LYS A 979 13.43 -15.36 35.94
C LYS A 979 13.89 -14.96 37.34
N TYR A 980 13.32 -15.50 38.42
CA TYR A 980 13.65 -15.05 39.78
C TYR A 980 14.17 -16.16 40.71
N GLN A 981 14.26 -17.40 40.23
CA GLN A 981 14.73 -18.55 41.02
C GLN A 981 15.45 -19.57 40.13
N PHE A 982 16.32 -20.38 40.73
CA PHE A 982 16.83 -21.58 40.08
C PHE A 982 15.69 -22.59 39.93
N LYS A 983 15.59 -23.24 38.78
CA LYS A 983 14.59 -24.28 38.52
C LYS A 983 15.27 -25.50 37.93
N VAL A 984 15.08 -26.66 38.55
CA VAL A 984 15.54 -27.94 38.02
C VAL A 984 14.35 -28.65 37.40
N TRP A 985 14.53 -29.12 36.17
CA TRP A 985 13.47 -29.76 35.41
C TRP A 985 13.69 -31.27 35.31
N ASP A 986 12.63 -32.04 35.55
CA ASP A 986 12.56 -33.42 35.05
C ASP A 986 12.16 -33.38 33.57
N TRP A 987 13.17 -33.37 32.70
CA TRP A 987 13.00 -33.30 31.25
C TRP A 987 12.27 -34.51 30.66
N ASN A 988 12.12 -35.60 31.41
CA ASN A 988 11.45 -36.82 31.00
C ASN A 988 10.14 -37.06 31.78
N ARG A 989 9.60 -36.03 32.45
CA ARG A 989 8.33 -36.15 33.16
C ARG A 989 7.22 -36.67 32.23
N PRO A 990 6.36 -37.61 32.66
CA PRO A 990 5.29 -38.14 31.83
C PRO A 990 4.41 -37.03 31.25
N GLY A 991 4.05 -37.15 29.96
CA GLY A 991 3.19 -36.19 29.26
C GLY A 991 3.92 -35.09 28.49
N HIS A 992 5.26 -35.08 28.46
CA HIS A 992 6.03 -34.18 27.61
C HIS A 992 5.71 -34.36 26.11
N ILE A 993 5.96 -33.34 25.30
CA ILE A 993 5.67 -33.29 23.85
C ILE A 993 6.95 -33.22 22.98
N LYS A 994 8.11 -33.62 23.52
CA LYS A 994 9.39 -33.63 22.80
C LYS A 994 9.35 -34.37 21.46
N ASP A 995 8.61 -35.47 21.38
CA ASP A 995 8.49 -36.25 20.15
C ASP A 995 7.54 -35.59 19.13
N ASP A 996 6.49 -34.89 19.59
CA ASP A 996 5.66 -34.04 18.71
C ASP A 996 6.53 -32.93 18.07
N ILE A 997 7.36 -32.25 18.88
CA ILE A 997 8.31 -31.21 18.42
C ILE A 997 9.30 -31.80 17.40
N THR A 998 9.90 -32.94 17.75
CA THR A 998 10.85 -33.66 16.87
C THR A 998 10.20 -33.96 15.52
N ARG A 999 9.00 -34.55 15.53
CA ARG A 999 8.29 -34.93 14.31
C ARG A 999 7.94 -33.71 13.45
N LEU A 1000 7.46 -32.65 14.08
CA LEU A 1000 7.04 -31.44 13.40
C LEU A 1000 8.22 -30.65 12.79
N ASN A 1001 9.36 -30.59 13.48
CA ASN A 1001 10.58 -30.01 12.91
C ASN A 1001 11.14 -30.84 11.76
N ALA A 1002 11.03 -32.17 11.81
CA ALA A 1002 11.35 -33.02 10.66
C ALA A 1002 10.41 -32.73 9.47
N ILE A 1003 9.09 -32.66 9.71
CA ILE A 1003 8.10 -32.29 8.70
C ILE A 1003 8.43 -30.94 8.06
N ARG A 1004 8.75 -29.92 8.87
CA ARG A 1004 9.14 -28.60 8.37
C ARG A 1004 10.34 -28.69 7.42
N ARG A 1005 11.40 -29.38 7.83
CA ARG A 1005 12.65 -29.50 7.05
C ARG A 1005 12.46 -30.26 5.73
N ASP A 1006 11.61 -31.28 5.73
CA ASP A 1006 11.39 -32.15 4.57
C ASP A 1006 10.40 -31.53 3.55
N ASN A 1007 9.78 -30.39 3.85
CA ASN A 1007 8.71 -29.81 3.04
C ASN A 1007 8.95 -28.31 2.79
N PRO A 1008 9.57 -27.95 1.65
CA PRO A 1008 9.92 -26.56 1.33
C PRO A 1008 8.75 -25.57 1.35
N ALA A 1009 7.50 -26.01 1.16
CA ALA A 1009 6.33 -25.14 1.30
C ALA A 1009 6.19 -24.54 2.71
N LEU A 1010 6.76 -25.16 3.74
CA LEU A 1010 6.78 -24.66 5.12
C LEU A 1010 7.96 -23.72 5.40
N HIS A 1011 8.88 -23.53 4.44
CA HIS A 1011 10.03 -22.63 4.57
C HIS A 1011 9.69 -21.17 4.27
N GLU A 1012 8.46 -20.89 3.84
CA GLU A 1012 7.92 -19.55 3.56
C GLU A 1012 6.66 -19.33 4.39
N PHE A 1013 6.27 -18.08 4.63
CA PHE A 1013 5.01 -17.75 5.31
C PHE A 1013 4.01 -17.04 4.39
N GLU A 1014 4.49 -16.38 3.33
CA GLU A 1014 3.70 -15.60 2.37
C GLU A 1014 2.78 -16.46 1.48
N ASN A 1015 3.16 -17.73 1.31
CA ASN A 1015 2.45 -18.72 0.51
C ASN A 1015 1.24 -19.36 1.22
N VAL A 1016 0.86 -18.89 2.42
CA VAL A 1016 -0.31 -19.41 3.16
C VAL A 1016 -1.62 -18.99 2.51
N ARG A 1017 -2.54 -19.94 2.36
CA ARG A 1017 -3.91 -19.71 1.89
C ARG A 1017 -4.89 -20.49 2.76
N PHE A 1018 -5.97 -19.84 3.20
CA PHE A 1018 -6.98 -20.45 4.06
C PHE A 1018 -8.12 -21.02 3.21
N TYR A 1019 -8.65 -22.16 3.65
CA TYR A 1019 -9.67 -22.91 2.93
C TYR A 1019 -10.83 -23.28 3.85
N PRO A 1020 -12.04 -23.52 3.31
CA PRO A 1020 -13.19 -23.85 4.13
C PRO A 1020 -13.04 -25.20 4.85
N ALA A 1021 -13.45 -25.21 6.12
CA ALA A 1021 -13.83 -26.38 6.89
C ALA A 1021 -15.22 -26.09 7.49
N ASP A 1022 -16.11 -27.07 7.49
CA ASP A 1022 -17.50 -26.91 7.94
C ASP A 1022 -17.68 -26.91 9.48
N ASP A 1023 -16.57 -26.81 10.21
CA ASP A 1023 -16.52 -26.64 11.66
C ASP A 1023 -15.75 -25.35 12.00
N ASP A 1024 -16.35 -24.48 12.81
CA ASP A 1024 -15.77 -23.20 13.24
C ASP A 1024 -14.60 -23.36 14.21
N SER A 1025 -14.48 -24.53 14.85
CA SER A 1025 -13.36 -24.90 15.70
C SER A 1025 -12.17 -25.41 14.89
N VAL A 1026 -12.34 -25.71 13.59
CA VAL A 1026 -11.27 -26.25 12.75
C VAL A 1026 -10.75 -25.18 11.80
N LEU A 1027 -9.46 -24.92 11.88
CA LEU A 1027 -8.72 -24.08 10.94
C LEU A 1027 -8.09 -24.96 9.86
N PHE A 1028 -8.37 -24.66 8.59
CA PHE A 1028 -7.84 -25.38 7.44
C PHE A 1028 -7.13 -24.43 6.47
N TYR A 1029 -5.89 -24.74 6.12
CA TYR A 1029 -5.08 -23.92 5.23
C TYR A 1029 -4.07 -24.77 4.46
N GLY A 1030 -3.55 -24.21 3.37
CA GLY A 1030 -2.52 -24.83 2.56
C GLY A 1030 -1.38 -23.87 2.23
N LYS A 1031 -0.23 -24.47 1.92
CA LYS A 1031 1.02 -23.83 1.55
C LYS A 1031 1.62 -24.61 0.39
N ALA A 1032 2.12 -23.91 -0.59
CA ALA A 1032 2.70 -24.50 -1.80
C ALA A 1032 4.02 -23.80 -2.15
N THR A 1033 4.98 -24.55 -2.68
CA THR A 1033 6.11 -23.95 -3.39
C THR A 1033 5.62 -23.25 -4.66
N TYR A 1034 6.37 -22.26 -5.14
CA TYR A 1034 6.03 -21.52 -6.37
C TYR A 1034 5.81 -22.45 -7.58
N ASP A 1035 6.67 -23.45 -7.74
CA ASP A 1035 6.58 -24.48 -8.79
C ASP A 1035 5.54 -25.58 -8.52
N ARG A 1036 4.85 -25.53 -7.36
CA ARG A 1036 3.88 -26.51 -6.86
C ARG A 1036 4.43 -27.94 -6.71
N SER A 1037 5.75 -28.12 -6.64
CA SER A 1037 6.37 -29.43 -6.39
C SER A 1037 6.14 -29.96 -4.98
N ASN A 1038 5.84 -29.08 -4.01
CA ASN A 1038 5.48 -29.45 -2.65
C ASN A 1038 4.17 -28.75 -2.24
N LEU A 1039 3.12 -29.53 -1.99
CA LEU A 1039 1.80 -29.06 -1.56
C LEU A 1039 1.50 -29.59 -0.15
N ILE A 1040 1.39 -28.68 0.82
CA ILE A 1040 1.06 -29.00 2.21
C ILE A 1040 -0.29 -28.39 2.58
N PHE A 1041 -1.16 -29.19 3.20
CA PHE A 1041 -2.40 -28.73 3.80
C PHE A 1041 -2.44 -29.10 5.28
N VAL A 1042 -2.90 -28.20 6.12
CA VAL A 1042 -2.93 -28.38 7.58
C VAL A 1042 -4.35 -28.13 8.06
N ALA A 1043 -4.90 -29.13 8.75
CA ALA A 1043 -6.14 -29.00 9.51
C ALA A 1043 -5.80 -29.09 10.99
N VAL A 1044 -6.28 -28.16 11.80
CA VAL A 1044 -6.05 -28.16 13.25
C VAL A 1044 -7.32 -27.73 13.98
N THR A 1045 -7.70 -28.47 15.02
CA THR A 1045 -8.75 -28.00 15.94
C THR A 1045 -8.17 -26.93 16.87
N LEU A 1046 -8.94 -25.88 17.10
CA LEU A 1046 -8.65 -24.81 18.04
C LEU A 1046 -9.27 -25.10 19.41
N ASP A 1047 -10.18 -26.07 19.49
CA ASP A 1047 -10.73 -26.60 20.74
C ASP A 1047 -9.77 -27.66 21.32
N PRO A 1048 -9.20 -27.44 22.51
CA PRO A 1048 -8.30 -28.40 23.15
C PRO A 1048 -9.03 -29.51 23.92
N PHE A 1049 -10.35 -29.53 23.96
CA PHE A 1049 -11.16 -30.41 24.82
C PHE A 1049 -11.91 -31.48 24.02
N ASP A 1050 -12.68 -31.10 23.01
CA ASP A 1050 -13.62 -31.97 22.34
C ASP A 1050 -13.11 -32.50 20.99
N ALA A 1051 -13.59 -33.68 20.58
CA ALA A 1051 -13.28 -34.26 19.28
C ALA A 1051 -14.23 -33.72 18.20
N HIS A 1052 -13.67 -33.34 17.05
CA HIS A 1052 -14.42 -32.72 15.94
C HIS A 1052 -14.38 -33.61 14.70
N ASP A 1053 -15.57 -33.94 14.18
CA ASP A 1053 -15.76 -34.58 12.87
C ASP A 1053 -16.14 -33.51 11.85
N CYS A 1054 -15.22 -33.14 10.94
CA CYS A 1054 -15.43 -32.07 9.97
C CYS A 1054 -15.14 -32.51 8.53
N VAL A 1055 -15.65 -31.75 7.57
CA VAL A 1055 -15.37 -31.84 6.14
C VAL A 1055 -14.43 -30.71 5.74
N LEU A 1056 -13.26 -31.08 5.24
CA LEU A 1056 -12.29 -30.17 4.65
C LEU A 1056 -12.57 -29.98 3.17
N HIS A 1057 -12.44 -28.74 2.68
CA HIS A 1057 -12.63 -28.40 1.27
C HIS A 1057 -11.29 -28.13 0.57
N PHE A 1058 -10.73 -29.16 -0.07
CA PHE A 1058 -9.50 -29.08 -0.84
C PHE A 1058 -9.67 -28.26 -2.14
N PRO A 1059 -8.76 -27.32 -2.44
CA PRO A 1059 -8.83 -26.47 -3.62
C PRO A 1059 -8.25 -27.17 -4.85
N LEU A 1060 -8.99 -28.11 -5.44
CA LEU A 1060 -8.50 -28.97 -6.54
C LEU A 1060 -7.85 -28.19 -7.69
N GLU A 1061 -8.42 -27.06 -8.10
CA GLU A 1061 -7.87 -26.20 -9.15
C GLU A 1061 -6.50 -25.61 -8.78
N ALA A 1062 -6.36 -25.09 -7.56
CA ALA A 1062 -5.08 -24.56 -7.07
C ALA A 1062 -4.01 -25.66 -6.95
N MET A 1063 -4.44 -26.90 -6.73
CA MET A 1063 -3.59 -28.09 -6.68
C MET A 1063 -3.21 -28.63 -8.08
N GLY A 1064 -3.85 -28.15 -9.14
CA GLY A 1064 -3.71 -28.71 -10.49
C GLY A 1064 -4.37 -30.09 -10.66
N VAL A 1065 -5.37 -30.41 -9.83
CA VAL A 1065 -6.14 -31.68 -9.89
C VAL A 1065 -7.48 -31.42 -10.58
N PRO A 1066 -7.79 -32.09 -11.71
CA PRO A 1066 -9.09 -31.93 -12.37
C PRO A 1066 -10.26 -32.40 -11.48
N GLN A 1067 -11.45 -31.83 -11.72
CA GLN A 1067 -12.66 -32.22 -10.98
C GLN A 1067 -12.96 -33.71 -11.16
N GLY A 1068 -13.09 -34.43 -10.04
CA GLY A 1068 -13.40 -35.85 -10.03
C GLY A 1068 -12.21 -36.78 -10.31
N GLU A 1069 -10.99 -36.27 -10.42
CA GLU A 1069 -9.77 -37.09 -10.46
C GLU A 1069 -9.31 -37.51 -9.06
N THR A 1070 -8.50 -38.56 -8.99
CA THR A 1070 -7.88 -39.04 -7.77
C THR A 1070 -6.57 -38.30 -7.49
N PHE A 1071 -6.25 -38.09 -6.22
CA PHE A 1071 -4.95 -37.59 -5.78
C PHE A 1071 -4.46 -38.36 -4.55
N GLU A 1072 -3.15 -38.50 -4.40
CA GLU A 1072 -2.54 -39.16 -3.25
C GLU A 1072 -2.31 -38.15 -2.14
N VAL A 1073 -2.65 -38.54 -0.91
CA VAL A 1073 -2.39 -37.77 0.29
C VAL A 1073 -1.63 -38.61 1.30
N GLU A 1074 -0.52 -38.07 1.81
CA GLU A 1074 0.21 -38.60 2.95
C GLU A 1074 -0.06 -37.71 4.17
N GLU A 1075 -0.64 -38.27 5.23
CA GLU A 1075 -0.77 -37.59 6.52
C GLU A 1075 0.55 -37.72 7.28
N LEU A 1076 1.27 -36.62 7.40
CA LEU A 1076 2.66 -36.56 7.83
C LEU A 1076 2.85 -36.80 9.33
N LEU A 1077 1.85 -36.63 10.20
CA LEU A 1077 2.03 -36.95 11.63
C LEU A 1077 1.99 -38.46 11.88
N THR A 1078 1.18 -39.20 11.14
CA THR A 1078 0.95 -40.65 11.28
C THR A 1078 1.69 -41.49 10.24
N GLY A 1079 2.03 -40.91 9.09
CA GLY A 1079 2.60 -41.61 7.93
C GLY A 1079 1.57 -42.34 7.07
N ASN A 1080 0.28 -42.22 7.36
CA ASN A 1080 -0.79 -42.89 6.62
C ASN A 1080 -0.95 -42.29 5.22
N ARG A 1081 -1.15 -43.16 4.22
CA ARG A 1081 -1.40 -42.75 2.83
C ARG A 1081 -2.81 -43.11 2.39
N HIS A 1082 -3.44 -42.19 1.67
CA HIS A 1082 -4.79 -42.33 1.18
C HIS A 1082 -4.87 -41.86 -0.27
N LEU A 1083 -5.74 -42.51 -1.05
CA LEU A 1083 -6.19 -42.00 -2.35
C LEU A 1083 -7.53 -41.33 -2.14
N TRP A 1084 -7.58 -40.02 -2.38
CA TRP A 1084 -8.79 -39.22 -2.25
C TRP A 1084 -9.31 -38.81 -3.61
N ARG A 1085 -10.62 -38.55 -3.66
CA ARG A 1085 -11.33 -38.12 -4.87
C ARG A 1085 -12.29 -37.00 -4.51
N GLY A 1086 -12.26 -35.94 -5.31
CA GLY A 1086 -13.12 -34.76 -5.10
C GLY A 1086 -12.63 -33.84 -3.97
N ALA A 1087 -13.24 -32.66 -3.90
CA ALA A 1087 -12.79 -31.57 -3.03
C ALA A 1087 -13.13 -31.78 -1.55
N ARG A 1088 -14.14 -32.59 -1.22
CA ARG A 1088 -14.69 -32.69 0.15
C ARG A 1088 -14.19 -33.96 0.83
N GLN A 1089 -13.42 -33.81 1.90
CA GLN A 1089 -12.85 -34.94 2.64
C GLN A 1089 -13.21 -34.87 4.11
N ARG A 1090 -13.82 -35.93 4.64
CA ARG A 1090 -14.22 -35.99 6.05
C ARG A 1090 -13.05 -36.47 6.90
N VAL A 1091 -12.76 -35.74 7.97
CA VAL A 1091 -11.68 -36.03 8.91
C VAL A 1091 -12.20 -35.93 10.34
N ARG A 1092 -11.52 -36.61 11.27
CA ARG A 1092 -11.77 -36.49 12.70
C ARG A 1092 -10.50 -36.01 13.38
N LEU A 1093 -10.58 -34.88 14.09
CA LEU A 1093 -9.50 -34.33 14.90
C LEU A 1093 -9.88 -34.48 16.37
N ASP A 1094 -9.06 -35.18 17.14
CA ASP A 1094 -9.35 -35.52 18.54
C ASP A 1094 -8.20 -35.01 19.43
N PRO A 1095 -8.40 -33.95 20.22
CA PRO A 1095 -7.37 -33.40 21.11
C PRO A 1095 -6.71 -34.41 22.06
N ALA A 1096 -7.43 -35.48 22.45
CA ALA A 1096 -6.89 -36.52 23.30
C ALA A 1096 -5.90 -37.44 22.57
N VAL A 1097 -6.03 -37.56 21.24
CA VAL A 1097 -5.18 -38.41 20.38
C VAL A 1097 -4.26 -37.57 19.50
N ASN A 1098 -4.83 -36.80 18.57
CA ASN A 1098 -4.13 -35.90 17.69
C ASN A 1098 -5.03 -34.69 17.30
N PRO A 1099 -4.68 -33.46 17.71
CA PRO A 1099 -5.48 -32.27 17.41
C PRO A 1099 -5.28 -31.73 15.99
N ALA A 1100 -4.35 -32.28 15.21
CA ALA A 1100 -4.03 -31.77 13.88
C ALA A 1100 -3.81 -32.90 12.88
N ALA A 1101 -3.96 -32.58 11.60
CA ALA A 1101 -3.53 -33.41 10.49
C ALA A 1101 -2.76 -32.55 9.49
N ILE A 1102 -1.59 -33.04 9.06
CA ILE A 1102 -0.74 -32.35 8.10
C ILE A 1102 -0.63 -33.23 6.87
N TYR A 1103 -1.16 -32.78 5.75
CA TYR A 1103 -1.26 -33.53 4.52
C TYR A 1103 -0.23 -33.05 3.51
N ARG A 1104 0.60 -33.96 3.00
CA ARG A 1104 1.33 -33.75 1.75
C ARG A 1104 0.54 -34.34 0.60
N VAL A 1105 0.33 -33.55 -0.45
CA VAL A 1105 -0.46 -33.98 -1.61
C VAL A 1105 0.42 -34.15 -2.83
N THR A 1106 0.22 -35.27 -3.54
CA THR A 1106 0.83 -35.56 -4.84
C THR A 1106 -0.27 -35.71 -5.88
N VAL A 1107 -0.18 -34.98 -6.99
CA VAL A 1107 -1.10 -35.12 -8.12
C VAL A 1107 -0.88 -36.49 -8.76
N TRP A 1108 -1.95 -37.29 -8.83
CA TRP A 1108 -1.86 -38.66 -9.35
C TRP A 1108 -1.93 -38.65 -10.88
N ASN A 1109 -0.79 -38.90 -11.54
CA ASN A 1109 -0.79 -39.17 -12.98
C ASN A 1109 -1.19 -40.63 -13.20
N SER A 1110 -2.38 -40.88 -13.73
CA SER A 1110 -2.76 -42.24 -14.10
C SER A 1110 -1.81 -42.79 -15.17
N VAL A 1111 -1.23 -43.96 -14.93
CA VAL A 1111 -0.54 -44.72 -15.97
C VAL A 1111 -1.63 -45.45 -16.77
N ASP A 1112 -1.80 -45.08 -18.03
CA ASP A 1112 -2.73 -45.80 -18.92
C ASP A 1112 -2.12 -47.15 -19.32
N TYR A 1113 -2.51 -48.21 -18.61
CA TYR A 1113 -2.13 -49.59 -18.95
C TYR A 1113 -2.80 -50.14 -20.22
N ARG A 1114 -3.59 -49.34 -20.97
CA ARG A 1114 -4.24 -49.76 -22.22
C ARG A 1114 -3.40 -49.52 -23.47
N THR A 1115 -2.24 -48.87 -23.34
CA THR A 1115 -1.26 -48.80 -24.43
C THR A 1115 -0.12 -49.76 -24.10
N PRO A 1116 0.06 -50.87 -24.83
CA PRO A 1116 1.17 -51.76 -24.59
C PRO A 1116 2.47 -51.01 -24.91
N CYS A 1117 3.39 -51.01 -23.95
CA CYS A 1117 4.76 -50.59 -24.16
C CYS A 1117 5.36 -51.45 -25.29
N PHE A 1118 5.66 -50.82 -26.42
CA PHE A 1118 6.65 -51.27 -27.41
C PHE A 1118 7.61 -50.12 -27.68
#